data_AF-A0A0C2D5G8-F1
#
_entry.id   AF-A0A0C2D5G8-F1
#
_cell.length_a   1.000
_cell.length_b   1.000
_cell.length_c   1.000
_cell.angle_alpha   90.00
_cell.angle_beta   90.00
_cell.angle_gamma   90.00
#
_symmetry.space_group_name_H-M   'P 1'
#
loop_
_entity.id
_entity.type
_entity.pdbx_description
1 polymer ?
#
loop_
_entity_poly.entity_id
_entity_poly.type
_entity_poly.pdbx_seq_one_letter_code
_entity_poly.pdbx_strand_id
1 'polypeptide(L)'
;MSLAVASPVQAGYQFDDDESDYQDLVLATPIALEGRVIDAQGMPIMGAQLRLIAWGDSLINDGEATMAWEAGDFQLAGLARRNVLLEVSMDGYYTEILPVSLQVELGEAAVDLGDIELVAEQFGRARLTFGGDTMFDRRMFDDGVLHLNNLSEDTQALFRYIQPLLQADDHTSINLETPVTDDFSTPHPNKSYVFAAYPESAAELPGVGIDSVSLGNNHIYDYLEIGVSDTLFHLDAIGLPYFGAGMNPNAAAATKLRSDINGVEISLQGFSNFIGYSYGPLYEVVTRSNPFKAGALPSFSANLDDFVDTEVAAGRFAIPVIHGGDEYKWVQNSGSHYDFERLVDHGAGLVIAHHPHVAHGVSVIDAGDGPRFVFGSLGNLVFDQEVYETMRSYLAIVDINEGPSGPEVERVQLAPYRLDGYIPRPLVGAGLADMGRHLAHLSTAEAPVSGFGRAVVFAEGGRLVVAADESDVQTTDLIDARSLTVASGSTGLVSLDPYTDTDALAALSSSAAATCELGLDLLGIGDFEDPDVDDAYLEGDLWVQSSARYVQGSETYNGNGAAVLLRKSTYNDRTSLWMGNKVEIKGNRPITVAGWHKGDNAGEFRITVRWLSSAGNTVAHTTEYQNFSANYDWSRFAINLTPPNGADSMQVYYRHYPPNSGGEGQVFLDDLSYIEWDPNTVAVNSQAVSLATPNAWDFVRCSAGNGPLSLNLTHRVYESN
;
A
#
# COMPACT_ATOMS: atom_id res chain seq x y z
N MET A 1 -6.98 -60.31 34.38
CA MET A 1 -6.82 -60.75 32.97
C MET A 1 -6.81 -59.47 32.15
N SER A 2 -5.62 -58.93 31.84
CA SER A 2 -4.79 -59.21 30.63
C SER A 2 -5.34 -58.44 29.42
N LEU A 3 -4.69 -57.36 28.92
CA LEU A 3 -3.53 -57.33 27.97
C LEU A 3 -3.77 -58.26 26.76
N ALA A 4 -3.62 -57.88 25.49
CA ALA A 4 -2.86 -56.83 24.81
C ALA A 4 -3.48 -56.53 23.40
N VAL A 5 -3.42 -55.29 22.90
CA VAL A 5 -2.57 -54.77 21.80
C VAL A 5 -2.48 -55.64 20.54
N ALA A 6 -2.94 -55.05 19.43
CA ALA A 6 -2.25 -55.07 18.15
C ALA A 6 -2.52 -53.73 17.43
N SER A 7 -1.47 -52.92 17.28
CA SER A 7 -1.26 -51.94 16.19
C SER A 7 0.00 -52.41 15.42
N PRO A 8 0.37 -51.89 14.24
CA PRO A 8 -0.36 -51.09 13.24
C PRO A 8 -0.25 -51.66 11.80
N VAL A 9 -1.04 -51.16 10.85
CA VAL A 9 -0.62 -51.00 9.42
C VAL A 9 -1.24 -49.71 8.88
N GLN A 10 -0.34 -48.80 8.50
CA GLN A 10 -0.55 -47.48 7.89
C GLN A 10 -0.21 -47.57 6.40
N ALA A 11 -0.94 -46.84 5.53
CA ALA A 11 -0.51 -46.35 4.20
C ALA A 11 -1.67 -45.52 3.60
N GLY A 12 -1.56 -44.24 3.25
CA GLY A 12 -0.51 -43.23 3.36
C GLY A 12 -1.10 -41.92 2.79
N TYR A 13 -0.97 -40.83 3.53
CA TYR A 13 -1.18 -39.45 3.10
C TYR A 13 0.18 -38.79 3.35
N GLN A 14 0.82 -38.20 2.35
CA GLN A 14 2.22 -37.71 2.44
C GLN A 14 2.43 -36.46 1.58
N PHE A 15 1.79 -35.35 1.95
CA PHE A 15 2.17 -34.02 1.46
C PHE A 15 2.09 -32.95 2.56
N ASP A 16 1.30 -33.20 3.60
CA ASP A 16 1.14 -32.33 4.76
C ASP A 16 2.25 -32.54 5.79
N ASP A 17 2.89 -33.73 5.82
CA ASP A 17 3.91 -34.02 6.84
C ASP A 17 5.12 -33.07 6.71
N ASP A 18 5.61 -32.79 5.49
CA ASP A 18 6.78 -31.92 5.32
C ASP A 18 6.47 -30.43 5.63
N GLU A 19 5.32 -29.92 5.20
CA GLU A 19 4.90 -28.54 5.52
C GLU A 19 4.51 -28.41 7.00
N SER A 20 3.76 -29.37 7.55
CA SER A 20 3.40 -29.40 8.98
C SER A 20 4.65 -29.53 9.85
N ASP A 21 5.59 -30.42 9.50
CA ASP A 21 6.86 -30.56 10.23
C ASP A 21 7.71 -29.28 10.10
N TYR A 22 7.67 -28.61 8.95
CA TYR A 22 8.31 -27.31 8.76
C TYR A 22 7.66 -26.22 9.61
N GLN A 23 6.34 -26.16 9.69
CA GLN A 23 5.64 -25.22 10.58
C GLN A 23 5.96 -25.48 12.05
N ASP A 24 5.98 -26.74 12.47
CA ASP A 24 6.42 -27.13 13.81
C ASP A 24 7.87 -26.69 14.07
N LEU A 25 8.76 -26.79 13.07
CA LEU A 25 10.14 -26.32 13.14
C LEU A 25 10.21 -24.79 13.24
N VAL A 26 9.46 -24.04 12.42
CA VAL A 26 9.40 -22.57 12.44
C VAL A 26 8.94 -22.08 13.82
N LEU A 27 7.86 -22.65 14.35
CA LEU A 27 7.34 -22.33 15.67
C LEU A 27 8.30 -22.72 16.81
N ALA A 28 9.05 -23.81 16.65
CA ALA A 28 10.04 -24.26 17.62
C ALA A 28 11.38 -23.50 17.55
N THR A 29 11.62 -22.71 16.50
CA THR A 29 12.87 -21.97 16.27
C THR A 29 12.68 -20.50 16.63
N PRO A 30 13.02 -20.10 17.87
CA PRO A 30 12.77 -18.74 18.34
C PRO A 30 13.59 -17.71 17.57
N ILE A 31 13.10 -16.48 17.61
CA ILE A 31 13.80 -15.30 17.13
C ILE A 31 13.83 -14.22 18.21
N ALA A 32 14.85 -13.35 18.17
CA ALA A 32 14.88 -12.13 18.97
C ALA A 32 14.48 -10.90 18.13
N LEU A 33 13.92 -9.90 18.78
CA LEU A 33 13.73 -8.56 18.24
C LEU A 33 14.60 -7.60 19.05
N GLU A 34 15.44 -6.84 18.38
CA GLU A 34 16.34 -5.86 19.00
C GLU A 34 16.36 -4.54 18.23
N GLY A 35 16.96 -3.54 18.85
CA GLY A 35 17.07 -2.20 18.32
C GLY A 35 17.39 -1.22 19.44
N ARG A 36 17.27 0.07 19.16
CA ARG A 36 17.62 1.14 20.09
C ARG A 36 16.63 2.29 20.01
N VAL A 37 16.16 2.78 21.15
CA VAL A 37 15.24 3.92 21.22
C VAL A 37 16.04 5.21 21.42
N ILE A 38 15.83 6.18 20.54
CA ILE A 38 16.51 7.48 20.54
C ILE A 38 15.52 8.65 20.46
N ASP A 39 15.96 9.84 20.83
CA ASP A 39 15.27 11.09 20.50
C ASP A 39 15.69 11.63 19.13
N ALA A 40 15.05 12.71 18.68
CA ALA A 40 15.36 13.42 17.44
C ALA A 40 16.77 14.05 17.38
N GLN A 41 17.60 13.90 18.42
CA GLN A 41 19.02 14.29 18.42
C GLN A 41 19.96 13.07 18.43
N GLY A 42 19.43 11.86 18.28
CA GLY A 42 20.19 10.61 18.33
C GLY A 42 20.59 10.20 19.76
N MET A 43 20.07 10.87 20.78
CA MET A 43 20.39 10.57 22.17
C MET A 43 19.51 9.41 22.65
N PRO A 44 20.07 8.42 23.35
CA PRO A 44 19.30 7.27 23.77
C PRO A 44 18.26 7.58 24.85
N ILE A 45 17.07 6.99 24.72
CA ILE A 45 15.96 7.12 25.67
C ILE A 45 15.88 5.86 26.53
N MET A 46 16.38 5.95 27.77
CA MET A 46 16.24 4.88 28.76
C MET A 46 14.82 4.86 29.35
N GLY A 47 14.24 3.66 29.46
CA GLY A 47 12.96 3.43 30.13
C GLY A 47 11.73 3.47 29.24
N ALA A 48 11.90 3.73 27.93
CA ALA A 48 10.82 3.53 26.95
C ALA A 48 10.29 2.09 27.04
N GLN A 49 8.96 1.94 27.06
CA GLN A 49 8.27 0.66 27.08
C GLN A 49 8.10 0.16 25.65
N LEU A 50 8.36 -1.14 25.45
CA LEU A 50 8.17 -1.81 24.18
C LEU A 50 7.22 -2.99 24.40
N ARG A 51 6.13 -3.06 23.61
CA ARG A 51 5.10 -4.09 23.75
C ARG A 51 4.64 -4.58 22.38
N LEU A 52 4.50 -5.89 22.23
CA LEU A 52 3.96 -6.49 21.01
C LEU A 52 2.42 -6.52 21.03
N ILE A 53 1.82 -6.30 19.86
CA ILE A 53 0.39 -6.44 19.58
C ILE A 53 0.24 -7.43 18.42
N ALA A 54 -0.57 -8.47 18.61
CA ALA A 54 -0.74 -9.52 17.60
C ALA A 54 -2.16 -10.10 17.57
N TRP A 55 -2.48 -10.81 16.47
CA TRP A 55 -3.78 -11.44 16.24
C TRP A 55 -3.62 -12.86 15.66
N GLY A 56 -4.71 -13.63 15.65
CA GLY A 56 -4.78 -15.02 15.15
C GLY A 56 -3.55 -15.89 15.41
N ASP A 57 -2.90 -16.34 14.33
CA ASP A 57 -1.71 -17.22 14.40
C ASP A 57 -0.50 -16.55 15.08
N SER A 58 -0.48 -15.23 15.13
CA SER A 58 0.55 -14.40 15.77
C SER A 58 0.30 -14.15 17.26
N LEU A 59 -0.86 -14.54 17.82
CA LEU A 59 -1.23 -14.33 19.24
C LEU A 59 -0.23 -14.89 20.24
N ILE A 60 0.62 -15.84 19.84
CA ILE A 60 1.69 -16.38 20.67
C ILE A 60 2.69 -15.30 21.12
N ASN A 61 2.85 -14.22 20.35
CA ASN A 61 3.73 -13.09 20.66
C ASN A 61 2.98 -11.94 21.37
N ASP A 62 1.65 -11.96 21.46
CA ASP A 62 0.87 -10.82 21.95
C ASP A 62 1.19 -10.49 23.41
N GLY A 63 1.41 -9.20 23.69
CA GLY A 63 1.67 -8.71 25.05
C GLY A 63 3.08 -8.98 25.59
N GLU A 64 3.96 -9.66 24.83
CA GLU A 64 5.38 -9.71 25.16
C GLU A 64 5.96 -8.29 25.20
N ALA A 65 6.75 -8.01 26.23
CA ALA A 65 7.16 -6.64 26.53
C ALA A 65 8.55 -6.55 27.18
N THR A 66 9.23 -5.44 26.92
CA THR A 66 10.55 -5.11 27.48
C THR A 66 10.67 -3.59 27.68
N MET A 67 11.83 -3.14 28.15
CA MET A 67 12.13 -1.72 28.28
C MET A 67 13.52 -1.40 27.70
N ALA A 68 13.66 -0.21 27.14
CA ALA A 68 14.95 0.31 26.73
C ALA A 68 15.89 0.53 27.93
N TRP A 69 17.12 0.01 27.86
CA TRP A 69 18.13 0.16 28.92
C TRP A 69 19.00 1.43 28.74
N GLU A 70 20.08 1.60 29.52
CA GLU A 70 20.81 2.87 29.66
C GLU A 70 21.32 3.47 28.32
N ALA A 71 21.63 2.63 27.34
CA ALA A 71 22.08 3.04 26.02
C ALA A 71 20.94 3.13 24.98
N GLY A 72 19.68 3.08 25.42
CA GLY A 72 18.48 3.08 24.57
C GLY A 72 18.19 1.72 23.93
N ASP A 73 19.17 0.81 23.94
CA ASP A 73 19.01 -0.52 23.35
C ASP A 73 17.87 -1.30 24.04
N PHE A 74 17.27 -2.26 23.35
CA PHE A 74 16.32 -3.22 23.91
C PHE A 74 16.46 -4.59 23.25
N GLN A 75 15.90 -5.62 23.89
CA GLN A 75 15.73 -6.93 23.26
C GLN A 75 14.49 -7.64 23.82
N LEU A 76 13.70 -8.23 22.92
CA LEU A 76 12.69 -9.25 23.19
C LEU A 76 13.21 -10.56 22.62
N ALA A 77 13.38 -11.59 23.44
CA ALA A 77 13.97 -12.87 23.00
C ALA A 77 12.95 -14.00 23.12
N GLY A 78 13.08 -15.02 22.28
CA GLY A 78 12.22 -16.21 22.37
C GLY A 78 10.88 -16.05 21.67
N LEU A 79 10.75 -15.07 20.77
CA LEU A 79 9.53 -14.83 20.01
C LEU A 79 9.33 -15.92 18.96
N ALA A 80 8.07 -16.19 18.63
CA ALA A 80 7.72 -16.96 17.44
C ALA A 80 7.96 -16.12 16.18
N ARG A 81 8.25 -16.78 15.07
CA ARG A 81 8.43 -16.15 13.75
C ARG A 81 7.08 -15.81 13.12
N ARG A 82 6.43 -14.80 13.68
CA ARG A 82 5.09 -14.32 13.33
C ARG A 82 5.08 -12.80 13.37
N ASN A 83 4.62 -12.16 12.29
CA ASN A 83 4.61 -10.71 12.17
C ASN A 83 3.72 -10.07 13.25
N VAL A 84 4.12 -8.92 13.75
CA VAL A 84 3.48 -8.22 14.88
C VAL A 84 3.55 -6.71 14.69
N LEU A 85 2.72 -5.96 15.43
CA LEU A 85 3.03 -4.57 15.70
C LEU A 85 3.87 -4.45 16.97
N LEU A 86 4.81 -3.52 16.96
CA LEU A 86 5.56 -3.05 18.10
C LEU A 86 5.06 -1.68 18.51
N GLU A 87 4.53 -1.57 19.72
CA GLU A 87 4.19 -0.32 20.39
C GLU A 87 5.39 0.13 21.23
N VAL A 88 5.89 1.35 20.96
CA VAL A 88 6.99 1.99 21.71
C VAL A 88 6.44 3.26 22.35
N SER A 89 6.45 3.33 23.69
CA SER A 89 5.89 4.45 24.44
C SER A 89 6.81 4.94 25.55
N MET A 90 6.77 6.25 25.80
CA MET A 90 7.51 6.90 26.87
C MET A 90 6.78 8.18 27.28
N ASP A 91 6.62 8.43 28.59
CA ASP A 91 5.97 9.65 29.08
C ASP A 91 6.65 10.91 28.50
N GLY A 92 5.87 11.79 27.88
CA GLY A 92 6.35 13.01 27.24
C GLY A 92 6.84 12.84 25.79
N TYR A 93 6.57 11.70 25.17
CA TYR A 93 6.81 11.42 23.76
C TYR A 93 5.56 10.80 23.13
N TYR A 94 5.38 11.05 21.83
CA TYR A 94 4.37 10.35 21.05
C TYR A 94 4.66 8.85 21.03
N THR A 95 3.60 8.04 21.05
CA THR A 95 3.71 6.59 20.92
C THR A 95 3.99 6.23 19.47
N GLU A 96 5.00 5.40 19.23
CA GLU A 96 5.28 4.86 17.90
C GLU A 96 4.69 3.46 17.77
N ILE A 97 3.98 3.22 16.67
CA ILE A 97 3.40 1.91 16.32
C ILE A 97 4.07 1.45 15.03
N LEU A 98 4.89 0.41 15.12
CA LEU A 98 5.74 -0.06 14.03
C LEU A 98 5.38 -1.49 13.65
N PRO A 99 5.07 -1.79 12.38
CA PRO A 99 4.90 -3.16 11.94
C PRO A 99 6.28 -3.84 11.83
N VAL A 100 6.39 -5.07 12.34
CA VAL A 100 7.66 -5.81 12.45
C VAL A 100 7.55 -7.17 11.77
N SER A 101 8.45 -7.43 10.82
CA SER A 101 8.60 -8.76 10.22
C SER A 101 9.44 -9.63 11.13
N LEU A 102 8.84 -10.66 11.74
CA LEU A 102 9.56 -11.71 12.47
C LEU A 102 9.68 -13.00 11.66
N GLN A 103 9.02 -13.05 10.50
CA GLN A 103 9.05 -14.14 9.56
C GLN A 103 10.24 -14.00 8.60
N VAL A 104 11.42 -14.16 9.17
CA VAL A 104 12.68 -14.21 8.42
C VAL A 104 13.23 -15.65 8.39
N GLU A 105 14.24 -15.89 7.57
CA GLU A 105 14.85 -17.21 7.39
C GLU A 105 15.27 -17.86 8.72
N LEU A 106 15.14 -19.18 8.83
CA LEU A 106 15.47 -19.95 10.05
C LEU A 106 16.91 -19.78 10.55
N GLY A 107 17.83 -19.33 9.68
CA GLY A 107 19.22 -19.04 10.03
C GLY A 107 19.41 -17.75 10.83
N GLU A 108 18.46 -16.82 10.74
CA GLU A 108 18.54 -15.53 11.42
C GLU A 108 18.16 -15.66 12.89
N ALA A 109 19.03 -15.21 13.78
CA ALA A 109 18.81 -15.33 15.23
C ALA A 109 18.03 -14.13 15.80
N ALA A 110 18.06 -12.99 15.11
CA ALA A 110 17.42 -11.76 15.55
C ALA A 110 16.99 -10.91 14.35
N VAL A 111 16.00 -10.07 14.57
CA VAL A 111 15.64 -8.92 13.72
C VAL A 111 16.08 -7.67 14.44
N ASP A 112 16.92 -6.87 13.80
CA ASP A 112 17.38 -5.57 14.30
C ASP A 112 16.59 -4.47 13.60
N LEU A 113 15.82 -3.70 14.36
CA LEU A 113 15.06 -2.55 13.85
C LEU A 113 15.92 -1.29 13.69
N GLY A 114 17.17 -1.32 14.16
CA GLY A 114 18.02 -0.15 14.21
C GLY A 114 17.53 0.87 15.25
N ASP A 115 17.71 2.14 14.93
CA ASP A 115 17.28 3.25 15.79
C ASP A 115 15.78 3.55 15.56
N ILE A 116 15.00 3.55 16.65
CA ILE A 116 13.61 3.98 16.72
C ILE A 116 13.57 5.37 17.34
N GLU A 117 13.25 6.38 16.54
CA GLU A 117 13.14 7.76 17.00
C GLU A 117 11.77 8.03 17.64
N LEU A 118 11.76 8.43 18.91
CA LEU A 118 10.58 9.00 19.56
C LEU A 118 10.59 10.52 19.47
N VAL A 119 9.44 11.07 19.07
CA VAL A 119 9.22 12.51 18.99
C VAL A 119 8.63 13.01 20.30
N ALA A 120 9.32 13.98 20.92
CA ALA A 120 8.85 14.57 22.18
C ALA A 120 7.50 15.31 21.99
N GLU A 121 6.58 15.10 22.92
CA GLU A 121 5.38 15.93 23.06
C GLU A 121 5.79 17.27 23.69
N GLN A 122 5.47 18.38 23.03
CA GLN A 122 5.79 19.71 23.55
C GLN A 122 4.80 20.75 23.04
N PHE A 123 4.54 21.78 23.85
CA PHE A 123 3.73 22.91 23.40
C PHE A 123 4.30 23.52 22.10
N GLY A 124 3.43 23.77 21.14
CA GLY A 124 3.77 24.19 19.78
C GLY A 124 3.98 23.05 18.80
N ARG A 125 3.71 21.79 19.17
CA ARG A 125 3.77 20.63 18.27
C ARG A 125 2.45 19.88 18.24
N ALA A 126 2.04 19.46 17.05
CA ALA A 126 0.87 18.62 16.82
C ALA A 126 1.22 17.50 15.84
N ARG A 127 0.75 16.27 16.11
CA ARG A 127 0.85 15.14 15.19
C ARG A 127 -0.52 14.80 14.61
N LEU A 128 -0.62 14.82 13.28
CA LEU A 128 -1.85 14.51 12.55
C LEU A 128 -1.69 13.23 11.74
N THR A 129 -2.71 12.36 11.77
CA THR A 129 -2.84 11.23 10.84
C THR A 129 -3.95 11.48 9.83
N PHE A 130 -3.68 11.20 8.55
CA PHE A 130 -4.67 11.23 7.48
C PHE A 130 -4.82 9.84 6.86
N GLY A 131 -6.06 9.36 6.81
CA GLY A 131 -6.43 8.12 6.12
C GLY A 131 -7.27 8.37 4.87
N GLY A 132 -7.27 7.39 3.97
CA GLY A 132 -7.89 7.46 2.65
C GLY A 132 -9.41 7.39 2.60
N ASP A 133 -9.90 7.03 1.42
CA ASP A 133 -11.33 6.89 1.11
C ASP A 133 -11.99 5.76 1.93
N THR A 134 -13.06 6.09 2.65
CA THR A 134 -13.74 5.19 3.61
C THR A 134 -15.24 5.12 3.32
N MET A 135 -15.77 3.90 3.21
CA MET A 135 -17.18 3.63 2.92
C MET A 135 -17.66 2.35 3.64
N PHE A 136 -18.96 2.19 3.90
CA PHE A 136 -19.52 1.06 4.69
C PHE A 136 -20.73 0.38 4.02
N ASP A 137 -20.67 0.16 2.70
CA ASP A 137 -21.83 -0.30 1.92
C ASP A 137 -21.47 -1.40 0.90
N ARG A 138 -22.46 -1.84 0.11
CA ARG A 138 -22.35 -2.73 -1.05
C ARG A 138 -21.72 -4.08 -0.74
N ARG A 139 -20.58 -4.41 -1.36
CA ARG A 139 -20.04 -5.77 -1.28
C ARG A 139 -19.57 -6.12 0.11
N MET A 140 -19.35 -5.14 0.99
CA MET A 140 -19.12 -5.43 2.40
C MET A 140 -20.28 -6.22 3.01
N PHE A 141 -21.53 -5.95 2.60
CA PHE A 141 -22.68 -6.79 2.98
C PHE A 141 -22.78 -8.07 2.15
N ASP A 142 -22.56 -8.00 0.83
CA ASP A 142 -22.69 -9.18 -0.04
C ASP A 142 -21.67 -10.28 0.28
N ASP A 143 -20.46 -9.89 0.66
CA ASP A 143 -19.35 -10.78 1.00
C ASP A 143 -19.32 -11.15 2.49
N GLY A 144 -20.25 -10.62 3.29
CA GLY A 144 -20.40 -10.96 4.71
C GLY A 144 -19.32 -10.36 5.61
N VAL A 145 -18.77 -9.21 5.24
CA VAL A 145 -17.87 -8.42 6.09
C VAL A 145 -18.68 -7.55 7.06
N LEU A 146 -19.82 -7.02 6.62
CA LEU A 146 -20.80 -6.30 7.44
C LEU A 146 -22.13 -7.05 7.50
N HIS A 147 -22.69 -7.18 8.70
CA HIS A 147 -24.00 -7.76 8.94
C HIS A 147 -24.90 -6.78 9.69
N LEU A 148 -26.13 -6.57 9.21
CA LEU A 148 -27.09 -5.65 9.83
C LEU A 148 -27.35 -5.93 11.33
N ASN A 149 -27.25 -7.18 11.76
CA ASN A 149 -27.46 -7.59 13.15
C ASN A 149 -26.19 -7.50 14.02
N ASN A 150 -25.05 -7.10 13.47
CA ASN A 150 -23.74 -7.04 14.12
C ASN A 150 -22.89 -5.84 13.65
N LEU A 151 -23.54 -4.78 13.12
CA LEU A 151 -22.86 -3.67 12.43
C LEU A 151 -21.78 -3.00 13.29
N SER A 152 -22.04 -2.85 14.59
CA SER A 152 -21.10 -2.24 15.53
C SER A 152 -19.80 -3.03 15.60
N GLU A 153 -19.87 -4.32 15.95
CA GLU A 153 -18.68 -5.17 16.03
C GLU A 153 -18.01 -5.35 14.67
N ASP A 154 -18.78 -5.52 13.60
CA ASP A 154 -18.25 -5.71 12.26
C ASP A 154 -17.53 -4.45 11.77
N THR A 155 -18.06 -3.25 12.06
CA THR A 155 -17.40 -1.98 11.69
C THR A 155 -16.10 -1.78 12.47
N GLN A 156 -16.08 -2.08 13.78
CA GLN A 156 -14.82 -2.03 14.55
C GLN A 156 -13.78 -3.01 13.99
N ALA A 157 -14.23 -4.20 13.59
CA ALA A 157 -13.36 -5.24 13.05
C ALA A 157 -12.68 -4.85 11.73
N LEU A 158 -13.24 -3.90 10.96
CA LEU A 158 -12.62 -3.34 9.76
C LEU A 158 -11.34 -2.55 10.07
N PHE A 159 -11.18 -2.00 11.27
CA PHE A 159 -10.03 -1.16 11.61
C PHE A 159 -9.00 -1.85 12.51
N ARG A 160 -9.26 -3.08 12.94
CA ARG A 160 -8.55 -3.70 14.09
C ARG A 160 -7.02 -3.70 13.99
N TYR A 161 -6.46 -3.90 12.79
CA TYR A 161 -5.00 -3.97 12.58
C TYR A 161 -4.35 -2.60 12.51
N ILE A 162 -5.11 -1.55 12.17
CA ILE A 162 -4.62 -0.17 12.12
C ILE A 162 -5.10 0.69 13.29
N GLN A 163 -6.04 0.20 14.11
CA GLN A 163 -6.59 0.95 15.24
C GLN A 163 -5.50 1.49 16.18
N PRO A 164 -4.43 0.75 16.54
CA PRO A 164 -3.35 1.32 17.33
C PRO A 164 -2.66 2.51 16.66
N LEU A 165 -2.50 2.49 15.32
CA LEU A 165 -1.93 3.61 14.56
C LEU A 165 -2.86 4.82 14.57
N LEU A 166 -4.17 4.61 14.38
CA LEU A 166 -5.17 5.70 14.35
C LEU A 166 -5.32 6.39 15.72
N GLN A 167 -5.06 5.68 16.81
CA GLN A 167 -5.20 6.19 18.19
C GLN A 167 -3.91 6.80 18.76
N ALA A 168 -2.78 6.68 18.07
CA ALA A 168 -1.47 7.06 18.61
C ALA A 168 -1.20 8.58 18.57
N ASP A 169 -1.94 9.31 17.73
CA ASP A 169 -1.65 10.69 17.36
C ASP A 169 -2.70 11.68 17.94
N ASP A 170 -2.42 12.99 17.85
CA ASP A 170 -3.31 14.00 18.44
C ASP A 170 -4.65 14.13 17.71
N HIS A 171 -4.67 13.87 16.40
CA HIS A 171 -5.87 13.97 15.58
C HIS A 171 -5.77 13.15 14.30
N THR A 172 -6.73 12.26 14.08
CA THR A 172 -6.86 11.43 12.90
C THR A 172 -8.07 11.85 12.04
N SER A 173 -7.85 12.10 10.75
CA SER A 173 -8.89 12.48 9.80
C SER A 173 -8.96 11.54 8.59
N ILE A 174 -10.16 11.23 8.13
CA ILE A 174 -10.40 10.38 6.94
C ILE A 174 -11.36 11.05 5.94
N ASN A 175 -11.45 10.55 4.72
CA ASN A 175 -12.54 10.90 3.81
C ASN A 175 -13.71 9.90 3.96
N LEU A 176 -14.83 10.35 4.53
CA LEU A 176 -16.05 9.54 4.61
C LEU A 176 -16.83 9.69 3.31
N GLU A 177 -16.59 8.77 2.38
CA GLU A 177 -17.11 8.80 1.00
C GLU A 177 -18.49 8.15 0.87
N THR A 178 -19.30 8.26 1.92
CA THR A 178 -20.68 7.77 1.95
C THR A 178 -21.54 8.67 2.81
N PRO A 179 -22.78 8.98 2.39
CA PRO A 179 -23.73 9.59 3.30
C PRO A 179 -24.10 8.59 4.41
N VAL A 180 -24.42 9.11 5.58
CA VAL A 180 -24.89 8.35 6.74
C VAL A 180 -26.39 8.58 6.87
N THR A 181 -27.21 7.57 6.58
CA THR A 181 -28.67 7.69 6.58
C THR A 181 -29.34 6.34 6.83
N ASP A 182 -30.49 6.35 7.50
CA ASP A 182 -31.42 5.22 7.60
C ASP A 182 -32.65 5.38 6.67
N ASP A 183 -32.72 6.47 5.88
CA ASP A 183 -33.75 6.74 4.87
C ASP A 183 -33.23 6.53 3.44
N PHE A 184 -33.36 5.29 2.96
CA PHE A 184 -32.97 4.92 1.60
C PHE A 184 -34.02 5.25 0.52
N SER A 185 -34.99 6.14 0.78
CA SER A 185 -36.11 6.39 -0.14
C SER A 185 -35.78 7.31 -1.32
N THR A 186 -34.64 8.01 -1.28
CA THR A 186 -34.25 9.03 -2.27
C THR A 186 -32.89 8.78 -2.93
N PRO A 187 -32.62 7.56 -3.46
CA PRO A 187 -31.36 7.30 -4.13
C PRO A 187 -31.19 8.19 -5.36
N HIS A 188 -29.97 8.65 -5.59
CA HIS A 188 -29.64 9.55 -6.67
C HIS A 188 -29.97 8.92 -8.04
N PRO A 189 -30.86 9.51 -8.85
CA PRO A 189 -31.47 8.81 -9.99
C PRO A 189 -30.54 8.62 -11.19
N ASN A 190 -29.41 9.33 -11.24
CA ASN A 190 -28.53 9.38 -12.41
C ASN A 190 -27.10 8.86 -12.15
N LYS A 191 -26.76 8.49 -10.92
CA LYS A 191 -25.42 7.97 -10.61
C LYS A 191 -25.39 6.46 -10.87
N SER A 192 -24.25 5.97 -11.37
CA SER A 192 -24.04 4.54 -11.58
C SER A 192 -23.86 3.78 -10.27
N TYR A 193 -23.33 4.46 -9.26
CA TYR A 193 -23.10 3.96 -7.92
C TYR A 193 -23.69 4.95 -6.92
N VAL A 194 -24.53 4.42 -6.02
CA VAL A 194 -25.18 5.15 -4.94
C VAL A 194 -24.88 4.37 -3.68
N PHE A 195 -24.25 5.01 -2.71
CA PHE A 195 -23.82 4.41 -1.45
C PHE A 195 -24.58 5.02 -0.28
N ALA A 196 -24.75 4.27 0.80
CA ALA A 196 -25.05 4.79 2.11
C ALA A 196 -24.51 3.89 3.23
N ALA A 197 -23.93 4.53 4.23
CA ALA A 197 -23.59 3.91 5.49
C ALA A 197 -24.79 4.00 6.45
N TYR A 198 -24.99 2.95 7.24
CA TYR A 198 -25.92 3.00 8.37
C TYR A 198 -25.36 3.89 9.49
N PRO A 199 -26.20 4.62 10.25
CA PRO A 199 -25.77 5.43 11.39
C PRO A 199 -24.94 4.64 12.42
N GLU A 200 -25.24 3.36 12.61
CA GLU A 200 -24.51 2.46 13.49
C GLU A 200 -23.04 2.29 13.10
N SER A 201 -22.71 2.22 11.79
CA SER A 201 -21.31 2.12 11.35
C SER A 201 -20.55 3.43 11.61
N ALA A 202 -21.16 4.58 11.30
CA ALA A 202 -20.54 5.87 11.58
C ALA A 202 -20.30 6.12 13.08
N ALA A 203 -21.15 5.55 13.94
CA ALA A 203 -21.04 5.67 15.39
C ALA A 203 -19.80 4.99 15.98
N GLU A 204 -19.18 4.04 15.27
CA GLU A 204 -17.97 3.35 15.73
C GLU A 204 -16.68 4.10 15.41
N LEU A 205 -16.71 5.05 14.46
CA LEU A 205 -15.54 5.79 13.99
C LEU A 205 -14.74 6.46 15.14
N PRO A 206 -15.36 7.15 16.11
CA PRO A 206 -14.60 7.71 17.24
C PRO A 206 -13.92 6.64 18.09
N GLY A 207 -14.54 5.47 18.25
CA GLY A 207 -14.00 4.38 19.06
C GLY A 207 -12.77 3.70 18.44
N VAL A 208 -12.66 3.72 17.11
CA VAL A 208 -11.48 3.20 16.39
C VAL A 208 -10.38 4.25 16.20
N GLY A 209 -10.54 5.45 16.76
CA GLY A 209 -9.53 6.52 16.71
C GLY A 209 -9.70 7.51 15.57
N ILE A 210 -10.89 7.69 15.00
CA ILE A 210 -11.15 8.76 14.02
C ILE A 210 -11.71 10.00 14.73
N ASP A 211 -11.02 11.13 14.58
CA ASP A 211 -11.37 12.40 15.22
C ASP A 211 -12.12 13.37 14.30
N SER A 212 -12.02 13.20 12.98
CA SER A 212 -12.85 13.96 12.04
C SER A 212 -13.01 13.30 10.68
N VAL A 213 -14.04 13.71 9.94
CA VAL A 213 -14.28 13.25 8.57
C VAL A 213 -14.46 14.38 7.56
N SER A 214 -13.84 14.22 6.39
CA SER A 214 -14.16 15.02 5.21
C SER A 214 -15.43 14.48 4.55
N LEU A 215 -16.39 15.37 4.27
CA LEU A 215 -17.60 15.11 3.49
C LEU A 215 -17.58 15.82 2.13
N GLY A 216 -16.46 16.49 1.81
CA GLY A 216 -16.27 17.26 0.58
C GLY A 216 -16.12 16.40 -0.67
N ASN A 217 -16.81 15.27 -0.76
CA ASN A 217 -16.65 14.28 -1.82
C ASN A 217 -17.89 14.19 -2.74
N ASN A 218 -17.78 13.37 -3.77
CA ASN A 218 -18.80 13.15 -4.79
C ASN A 218 -19.98 12.26 -4.31
N HIS A 219 -19.86 11.56 -3.18
CA HIS A 219 -20.87 10.62 -2.69
C HIS A 219 -21.77 11.19 -1.59
N ILE A 220 -21.43 12.33 -0.98
CA ILE A 220 -22.28 12.99 0.02
C ILE A 220 -23.73 13.27 -0.44
N TYR A 221 -23.97 13.32 -1.75
CA TYR A 221 -25.28 13.61 -2.35
C TYR A 221 -26.02 12.38 -2.90
N ASP A 222 -25.60 11.17 -2.52
CA ASP A 222 -26.15 9.91 -3.02
C ASP A 222 -27.60 9.68 -2.62
N TYR A 223 -28.03 10.22 -1.49
CA TYR A 223 -29.44 10.24 -1.05
C TYR A 223 -30.03 11.66 -1.03
N LEU A 224 -29.56 12.51 -1.95
CA LEU A 224 -30.04 13.88 -2.18
C LEU A 224 -30.03 14.73 -0.89
N GLU A 225 -30.95 15.69 -0.75
CA GLU A 225 -30.99 16.58 0.41
C GLU A 225 -31.25 15.85 1.74
N ILE A 226 -31.98 14.72 1.72
CA ILE A 226 -32.23 13.91 2.92
C ILE A 226 -30.93 13.27 3.38
N GLY A 227 -30.21 12.60 2.47
CA GLY A 227 -28.91 11.99 2.78
C GLY A 227 -27.91 12.98 3.36
N VAL A 228 -27.81 14.19 2.80
CA VAL A 228 -26.93 15.23 3.39
C VAL A 228 -27.40 15.59 4.78
N SER A 229 -28.69 15.92 4.96
CA SER A 229 -29.22 16.35 6.26
C SER A 229 -29.08 15.29 7.35
N ASP A 230 -29.33 14.03 7.03
CA ASP A 230 -29.17 12.89 7.93
C ASP A 230 -27.71 12.69 8.29
N THR A 231 -26.81 12.78 7.31
CA THR A 231 -25.37 12.67 7.56
C THR A 231 -24.91 13.71 8.59
N LEU A 232 -25.26 14.97 8.38
CA LEU A 232 -24.90 16.04 9.32
C LEU A 232 -25.50 15.78 10.71
N PHE A 233 -26.77 15.36 10.77
CA PHE A 233 -27.45 15.07 12.02
C PHE A 233 -26.81 13.91 12.80
N HIS A 234 -26.50 12.80 12.12
CA HIS A 234 -25.94 11.62 12.77
C HIS A 234 -24.52 11.86 13.26
N LEU A 235 -23.68 12.55 12.48
CA LEU A 235 -22.32 12.92 12.89
C LEU A 235 -22.34 13.90 14.08
N ASP A 236 -23.23 14.92 14.05
CA ASP A 236 -23.42 15.82 15.19
C ASP A 236 -23.92 15.06 16.45
N ALA A 237 -24.78 14.06 16.28
CA ALA A 237 -25.36 13.30 17.38
C ALA A 237 -24.33 12.41 18.11
N ILE A 238 -23.34 11.89 17.39
CA ILE A 238 -22.22 11.12 17.98
C ILE A 238 -21.04 12.03 18.38
N GLY A 239 -21.09 13.30 18.01
CA GLY A 239 -20.04 14.27 18.31
C GLY A 239 -18.77 14.09 17.47
N LEU A 240 -18.88 13.54 16.25
CA LEU A 240 -17.78 13.38 15.31
C LEU A 240 -17.69 14.62 14.40
N PRO A 241 -16.67 15.49 14.55
CA PRO A 241 -16.46 16.63 13.68
C PRO A 241 -16.42 16.26 12.19
N TYR A 242 -17.04 17.10 11.37
CA TYR A 242 -17.02 16.96 9.92
C TYR A 242 -16.80 18.30 9.23
N PHE A 243 -16.31 18.23 7.99
CA PHE A 243 -16.10 19.42 7.16
C PHE A 243 -16.34 19.13 5.68
N GLY A 244 -16.65 20.16 4.89
CA GLY A 244 -16.71 20.06 3.42
C GLY A 244 -18.09 19.85 2.81
N ALA A 245 -19.16 19.75 3.59
CA ALA A 245 -20.53 19.63 3.09
C ALA A 245 -21.53 20.48 3.87
N GLY A 246 -22.67 20.81 3.27
CA GLY A 246 -23.69 21.59 3.95
C GLY A 246 -24.96 21.74 3.14
N MET A 247 -25.99 22.31 3.77
CA MET A 247 -27.29 22.51 3.13
C MET A 247 -27.29 23.55 1.99
N ASN A 248 -26.20 24.30 1.84
CA ASN A 248 -25.95 25.29 0.79
C ASN A 248 -24.47 25.73 0.83
N PRO A 249 -23.98 26.54 -0.13
CA PRO A 249 -22.57 26.91 -0.19
C PRO A 249 -22.03 27.60 1.07
N ASN A 250 -22.80 28.52 1.68
CA ASN A 250 -22.37 29.22 2.89
C ASN A 250 -22.32 28.28 4.10
N ALA A 251 -23.29 27.37 4.21
CA ALA A 251 -23.29 26.36 5.27
C ALA A 251 -22.11 25.40 5.11
N ALA A 252 -21.83 24.94 3.88
CA ALA A 252 -20.70 24.05 3.62
C ALA A 252 -19.34 24.72 3.91
N ALA A 253 -19.14 25.97 3.51
CA ALA A 253 -17.92 26.74 3.83
C ALA A 253 -17.78 27.10 5.33
N ALA A 254 -18.88 27.02 6.09
CA ALA A 254 -18.87 27.23 7.53
C ALA A 254 -18.50 25.97 8.33
N THR A 255 -18.42 24.80 7.68
CA THR A 255 -18.06 23.53 8.35
C THR A 255 -16.56 23.31 8.52
N LYS A 256 -15.69 24.24 8.10
CA LYS A 256 -14.25 24.17 8.38
C LYS A 256 -13.99 23.81 9.84
N LEU A 257 -13.16 22.80 10.04
CA LEU A 257 -12.74 22.38 11.37
C LEU A 257 -11.55 23.22 11.79
N ARG A 258 -11.67 23.94 12.91
CA ARG A 258 -10.58 24.70 13.52
C ARG A 258 -10.31 24.13 14.90
N SER A 259 -9.05 23.77 15.14
CA SER A 259 -8.61 23.13 16.38
C SER A 259 -7.32 23.77 16.86
N ASP A 260 -7.20 23.96 18.17
CA ASP A 260 -5.93 24.23 18.84
C ASP A 260 -5.43 22.89 19.38
N ILE A 261 -4.41 22.35 18.72
CA ILE A 261 -3.76 21.11 19.13
C ILE A 261 -2.43 21.50 19.73
N ASN A 262 -2.40 21.48 21.07
CA ASN A 262 -1.18 21.70 21.84
C ASN A 262 -0.45 23.01 21.48
N GLY A 263 -1.18 24.08 21.17
CA GLY A 263 -0.65 25.38 20.78
C GLY A 263 -0.48 25.62 19.29
N VAL A 264 -0.72 24.60 18.45
CA VAL A 264 -0.74 24.70 16.98
C VAL A 264 -2.19 24.93 16.53
N GLU A 265 -2.46 26.09 15.95
CA GLU A 265 -3.79 26.41 15.40
C GLU A 265 -3.94 25.80 14.00
N ILE A 266 -4.76 24.76 13.86
CA ILE A 266 -4.98 24.04 12.60
C ILE A 266 -6.36 24.35 12.04
N SER A 267 -6.49 24.42 10.71
CA SER A 267 -7.79 24.49 10.05
C SER A 267 -7.89 23.52 8.87
N LEU A 268 -8.91 22.66 8.85
CA LEU A 268 -9.23 21.74 7.76
C LEU A 268 -10.50 22.17 7.02
N GLN A 269 -10.51 22.04 5.69
CA GLN A 269 -11.70 22.26 4.88
C GLN A 269 -11.71 21.33 3.66
N GLY A 270 -12.83 20.65 3.47
CA GLY A 270 -13.06 19.71 2.37
C GLY A 270 -13.67 20.40 1.16
N PHE A 271 -13.26 19.98 -0.04
CA PHE A 271 -13.78 20.47 -1.30
C PHE A 271 -13.92 19.34 -2.32
N SER A 272 -14.96 19.41 -3.15
CA SER A 272 -15.16 18.48 -4.27
C SER A 272 -14.86 19.14 -5.61
N ASN A 273 -14.07 18.46 -6.44
CA ASN A 273 -13.79 18.87 -7.82
C ASN A 273 -14.90 18.45 -8.81
N PHE A 274 -15.97 17.79 -8.34
CA PHE A 274 -17.10 17.32 -9.17
C PHE A 274 -18.07 18.45 -9.57
N ILE A 275 -17.52 19.44 -10.26
CA ILE A 275 -18.17 20.67 -10.67
C ILE A 275 -18.63 20.53 -12.11
N GLY A 276 -19.91 20.81 -12.39
CA GLY A 276 -20.43 20.82 -13.76
C GLY A 276 -20.61 19.43 -14.40
N TYR A 277 -20.52 18.35 -13.62
CA TYR A 277 -20.85 16.99 -14.07
C TYR A 277 -22.32 16.89 -14.52
N SER A 278 -22.56 16.13 -15.59
CA SER A 278 -23.81 16.10 -16.36
C SER A 278 -24.94 15.29 -15.69
N TYR A 279 -25.20 15.50 -14.40
CA TYR A 279 -26.41 14.98 -13.73
C TYR A 279 -27.59 15.96 -13.83
N GLY A 280 -27.33 17.20 -14.26
CA GLY A 280 -28.29 18.29 -14.32
C GLY A 280 -28.32 19.10 -13.02
N PRO A 281 -28.82 20.34 -13.05
CA PRO A 281 -28.61 21.33 -11.98
C PRO A 281 -29.23 20.98 -10.62
N LEU A 282 -30.16 20.02 -10.56
CA LEU A 282 -30.79 19.51 -9.33
C LEU A 282 -30.06 18.31 -8.73
N TYR A 283 -29.16 17.70 -9.49
CA TYR A 283 -28.53 16.41 -9.18
C TYR A 283 -27.00 16.50 -9.25
N GLU A 284 -26.43 17.70 -9.34
CA GLU A 284 -25.00 17.87 -9.10
C GLU A 284 -24.67 17.49 -7.65
N VAL A 285 -23.47 17.03 -7.35
CA VAL A 285 -23.11 16.59 -5.99
C VAL A 285 -22.72 17.76 -5.09
N VAL A 286 -22.34 18.89 -5.70
CA VAL A 286 -21.93 20.11 -5.00
C VAL A 286 -23.13 20.98 -4.60
N THR A 287 -22.90 21.84 -3.61
CA THR A 287 -23.85 22.86 -3.16
C THR A 287 -24.12 23.92 -4.22
N ARG A 288 -25.32 24.52 -4.18
CA ARG A 288 -25.70 25.65 -5.04
C ARG A 288 -26.56 26.67 -4.30
N SER A 289 -26.43 27.94 -4.68
CA SER A 289 -27.29 29.02 -4.17
C SER A 289 -28.58 29.20 -4.97
N ASN A 290 -28.62 28.75 -6.24
CA ASN A 290 -29.80 28.85 -7.09
C ASN A 290 -29.91 27.68 -8.09
N PRO A 291 -30.86 26.73 -7.91
CA PRO A 291 -31.69 26.60 -6.72
C PRO A 291 -30.82 26.36 -5.47
N PHE A 292 -31.36 26.71 -4.30
CA PHE A 292 -30.71 26.38 -3.03
C PHE A 292 -30.66 24.87 -2.89
N LYS A 293 -29.46 24.33 -2.65
CA LYS A 293 -29.20 22.89 -2.71
C LYS A 293 -28.06 22.51 -1.79
N ALA A 294 -28.26 21.41 -1.05
CA ALA A 294 -27.26 20.77 -0.21
C ALA A 294 -26.17 20.05 -1.03
N GLY A 295 -25.08 19.64 -0.41
CA GLY A 295 -24.01 18.85 -1.04
C GLY A 295 -22.62 19.23 -0.57
N ALA A 296 -21.60 18.84 -1.33
CA ALA A 296 -20.21 19.19 -1.07
C ALA A 296 -19.90 20.67 -1.40
N LEU A 297 -18.92 21.26 -0.71
CA LEU A 297 -18.36 22.55 -1.06
C LEU A 297 -17.56 22.39 -2.37
N PRO A 298 -17.87 23.11 -3.46
CA PRO A 298 -17.12 22.97 -4.71
C PRO A 298 -15.73 23.60 -4.59
N SER A 299 -14.71 22.97 -5.19
CA SER A 299 -13.34 23.49 -5.33
C SER A 299 -13.21 24.64 -6.35
N PHE A 300 -14.21 25.52 -6.45
CA PHE A 300 -14.06 26.75 -7.24
C PHE A 300 -12.89 27.55 -6.68
N SER A 301 -12.07 28.14 -7.56
CA SER A 301 -10.91 28.96 -7.14
C SER A 301 -11.27 29.96 -6.05
N ALA A 302 -12.42 30.65 -6.14
CA ALA A 302 -12.85 31.60 -5.12
C ALA A 302 -13.06 30.97 -3.72
N ASN A 303 -13.50 29.72 -3.63
CA ASN A 303 -13.67 29.02 -2.36
C ASN A 303 -12.32 28.52 -1.81
N LEU A 304 -11.43 28.06 -2.69
CA LEU A 304 -10.07 27.65 -2.32
C LEU A 304 -9.29 28.84 -1.77
N ASP A 305 -9.29 29.96 -2.50
CA ASP A 305 -8.63 31.21 -2.10
C ASP A 305 -9.19 31.74 -0.78
N ASP A 306 -10.52 31.85 -0.67
CA ASP A 306 -11.16 32.43 0.52
C ASP A 306 -10.84 31.63 1.78
N PHE A 307 -10.79 30.30 1.68
CA PHE A 307 -10.37 29.45 2.78
C PHE A 307 -8.92 29.72 3.18
N VAL A 308 -7.97 29.54 2.26
CA VAL A 308 -6.55 29.66 2.59
C VAL A 308 -6.21 31.08 3.05
N ASP A 309 -6.64 32.11 2.31
CA ASP A 309 -6.39 33.51 2.66
C ASP A 309 -6.95 33.86 4.06
N THR A 310 -8.15 33.37 4.39
CA THR A 310 -8.80 33.67 5.68
C THR A 310 -8.11 32.96 6.84
N GLU A 311 -7.76 31.68 6.68
CA GLU A 311 -7.15 30.90 7.76
C GLU A 311 -5.69 31.31 7.99
N VAL A 312 -4.92 31.52 6.92
CA VAL A 312 -3.54 32.01 7.00
C VAL A 312 -3.49 33.42 7.60
N ALA A 313 -4.38 34.33 7.19
CA ALA A 313 -4.45 35.67 7.79
C ALA A 313 -4.83 35.66 9.28
N ALA A 314 -5.47 34.59 9.74
CA ALA A 314 -5.79 34.36 11.14
C ALA A 314 -4.67 33.63 11.91
N GLY A 315 -3.55 33.30 11.25
CA GLY A 315 -2.40 32.61 11.83
C GLY A 315 -2.59 31.11 12.00
N ARG A 316 -3.49 30.47 11.23
CA ARG A 316 -3.70 29.02 11.29
C ARG A 316 -2.95 28.28 10.19
N PHE A 317 -2.54 27.06 10.49
CA PHE A 317 -2.06 26.08 9.53
C PHE A 317 -3.25 25.57 8.70
N ALA A 318 -3.38 26.07 7.47
CA ALA A 318 -4.48 25.73 6.57
C ALA A 318 -4.22 24.43 5.81
N ILE A 319 -5.13 23.46 5.95
CA ILE A 319 -5.09 22.14 5.32
C ILE A 319 -6.34 21.96 4.43
N PRO A 320 -6.27 22.35 3.14
CA PRO A 320 -7.28 21.97 2.16
C PRO A 320 -7.29 20.45 1.93
N VAL A 321 -8.50 19.87 1.92
CA VAL A 321 -8.75 18.45 1.61
C VAL A 321 -9.56 18.38 0.32
N ILE A 322 -8.94 17.90 -0.77
CA ILE A 322 -9.54 17.93 -2.12
C ILE A 322 -9.97 16.53 -2.54
N HIS A 323 -11.24 16.37 -2.89
CA HIS A 323 -11.75 15.13 -3.47
C HIS A 323 -11.97 15.32 -4.98
N GLY A 324 -11.05 14.78 -5.79
CA GLY A 324 -11.02 14.99 -7.23
C GLY A 324 -9.85 14.29 -7.94
N GLY A 325 -9.80 14.39 -9.26
CA GLY A 325 -8.84 13.65 -10.09
C GLY A 325 -9.52 12.61 -10.96
N ASP A 326 -8.74 11.70 -11.53
CA ASP A 326 -9.23 10.61 -12.37
C ASP A 326 -9.11 9.28 -11.62
N GLU A 327 -10.23 8.54 -11.48
CA GLU A 327 -10.23 7.21 -10.85
C GLU A 327 -9.20 6.27 -11.48
N TYR A 328 -8.51 5.51 -10.63
CA TYR A 328 -7.54 4.47 -11.00
C TYR A 328 -6.33 4.98 -11.80
N LYS A 329 -6.02 6.28 -11.71
CA LYS A 329 -4.82 6.87 -12.32
C LYS A 329 -3.78 7.17 -11.26
N TRP A 330 -2.60 6.60 -11.45
CA TRP A 330 -1.40 6.74 -10.61
C TRP A 330 -0.71 8.10 -10.67
N VAL A 331 -1.22 9.05 -11.46
CA VAL A 331 -0.65 10.40 -11.62
C VAL A 331 -1.81 11.38 -11.66
N GLN A 332 -1.64 12.54 -11.02
CA GLN A 332 -2.69 13.55 -11.01
C GLN A 332 -2.94 14.14 -12.40
N ASN A 333 -4.19 14.54 -12.65
CA ASN A 333 -4.53 15.27 -13.87
C ASN A 333 -4.14 16.76 -13.74
N SER A 334 -4.12 17.47 -14.86
CA SER A 334 -3.71 18.88 -14.88
C SER A 334 -4.62 19.82 -14.07
N GLY A 335 -5.87 19.43 -13.82
CA GLY A 335 -6.80 20.20 -13.00
C GLY A 335 -6.40 20.14 -11.52
N SER A 336 -6.09 18.94 -11.02
CA SER A 336 -5.55 18.75 -9.67
C SER A 336 -4.23 19.48 -9.48
N HIS A 337 -3.31 19.41 -10.44
CA HIS A 337 -2.04 20.17 -10.37
C HIS A 337 -2.27 21.67 -10.21
N TYR A 338 -3.18 22.24 -11.01
CA TYR A 338 -3.53 23.67 -10.92
C TYR A 338 -4.14 24.03 -9.56
N ASP A 339 -5.05 23.21 -9.02
CA ASP A 339 -5.67 23.47 -7.72
C ASP A 339 -4.63 23.40 -6.58
N PHE A 340 -3.68 22.46 -6.61
CA PHE A 340 -2.65 22.30 -5.58
C PHE A 340 -1.61 23.42 -5.60
N GLU A 341 -1.07 23.78 -6.78
CA GLU A 341 -0.18 24.94 -6.93
C GLU A 341 -0.85 26.20 -6.41
N ARG A 342 -2.12 26.42 -6.77
CA ARG A 342 -2.90 27.56 -6.31
C ARG A 342 -3.04 27.60 -4.78
N LEU A 343 -3.33 26.46 -4.15
CA LEU A 343 -3.47 26.39 -2.69
C LEU A 343 -2.16 26.72 -1.98
N VAL A 344 -1.04 26.18 -2.47
CA VAL A 344 0.30 26.46 -1.93
C VAL A 344 0.70 27.92 -2.16
N ASP A 345 0.44 28.48 -3.34
CA ASP A 345 0.68 29.90 -3.66
C ASP A 345 -0.08 30.86 -2.72
N HIS A 346 -1.25 30.45 -2.23
CA HIS A 346 -2.05 31.21 -1.26
C HIS A 346 -1.62 30.97 0.21
N GLY A 347 -0.68 30.05 0.46
CA GLY A 347 -0.10 29.80 1.77
C GLY A 347 -0.64 28.58 2.51
N ALA A 348 -1.26 27.62 1.82
CA ALA A 348 -1.61 26.33 2.44
C ALA A 348 -0.35 25.66 3.01
N GLY A 349 -0.46 25.14 4.24
CA GLY A 349 0.65 24.48 4.92
C GLY A 349 0.86 23.03 4.48
N LEU A 350 -0.23 22.39 4.05
CA LEU A 350 -0.28 21.00 3.61
C LEU A 350 -1.49 20.81 2.70
N VAL A 351 -1.38 20.00 1.64
CA VAL A 351 -2.53 19.63 0.80
C VAL A 351 -2.78 18.13 0.89
N ILE A 352 -4.01 17.74 1.22
CA ILE A 352 -4.46 16.35 1.23
C ILE A 352 -5.50 16.18 0.11
N ALA A 353 -5.43 15.06 -0.62
CA ALA A 353 -6.41 14.74 -1.63
C ALA A 353 -6.81 13.26 -1.65
N HIS A 354 -7.95 13.01 -2.30
CA HIS A 354 -8.70 11.76 -2.32
C HIS A 354 -9.39 11.60 -3.68
N HIS A 355 -10.08 10.46 -3.92
CA HIS A 355 -10.89 10.11 -5.10
C HIS A 355 -10.26 9.12 -6.09
N PRO A 356 -8.96 9.21 -6.46
CA PRO A 356 -8.39 8.26 -7.42
C PRO A 356 -8.46 6.79 -6.99
N HIS A 357 -8.71 6.53 -5.69
CA HIS A 357 -8.73 5.22 -5.04
C HIS A 357 -7.41 4.42 -5.13
N VAL A 358 -6.36 5.02 -5.68
CA VAL A 358 -5.02 4.46 -5.77
C VAL A 358 -4.06 5.44 -5.11
N ALA A 359 -3.09 4.92 -4.37
CA ALA A 359 -2.08 5.76 -3.73
C ALA A 359 -1.30 6.58 -4.77
N HIS A 360 -1.12 7.88 -4.53
CA HIS A 360 -0.23 8.74 -5.30
C HIS A 360 1.12 8.88 -4.61
N GLY A 361 2.13 9.31 -5.38
CA GLY A 361 3.39 9.75 -4.81
C GLY A 361 3.20 10.98 -3.92
N VAL A 362 4.25 11.32 -3.18
CA VAL A 362 4.30 12.56 -2.43
C VAL A 362 4.99 13.63 -3.27
N SER A 363 4.24 14.69 -3.52
CA SER A 363 4.69 15.84 -4.27
C SER A 363 5.13 16.96 -3.32
N VAL A 364 6.07 17.79 -3.76
CA VAL A 364 6.53 18.98 -3.02
C VAL A 364 6.35 20.21 -3.90
N ILE A 365 5.76 21.28 -3.37
CA ILE A 365 5.66 22.57 -4.07
C ILE A 365 6.36 23.63 -3.21
N ASP A 366 7.19 24.47 -3.81
CA ASP A 366 7.85 25.59 -3.14
C ASP A 366 7.44 26.92 -3.82
N ALA A 367 6.65 27.73 -3.11
CA ALA A 367 6.20 29.05 -3.55
C ALA A 367 7.24 30.17 -3.28
N GLY A 368 8.44 29.82 -2.81
CA GLY A 368 9.56 30.71 -2.51
C GLY A 368 9.78 30.97 -1.01
N ASP A 369 9.03 30.31 -0.14
CA ASP A 369 9.14 30.38 1.32
C ASP A 369 9.30 28.99 1.98
N GLY A 370 9.70 27.98 1.20
CA GLY A 370 10.01 26.64 1.66
C GLY A 370 9.06 25.58 1.10
N PRO A 371 9.42 24.30 1.22
CA PRO A 371 8.62 23.20 0.66
C PRO A 371 7.26 23.07 1.37
N ARG A 372 6.24 22.68 0.60
CA ARG A 372 4.93 22.24 1.08
C ARG A 372 4.64 20.86 0.49
N PHE A 373 4.25 19.93 1.35
CA PHE A 373 3.90 18.57 0.94
C PHE A 373 2.48 18.53 0.37
N VAL A 374 2.32 17.73 -0.69
CA VAL A 374 1.05 17.50 -1.37
C VAL A 374 0.85 15.99 -1.50
N PHE A 375 -0.20 15.49 -0.87
CA PHE A 375 -0.64 14.10 -1.00
C PHE A 375 -1.79 14.04 -2.00
N GLY A 376 -1.51 13.69 -3.26
CA GLY A 376 -2.49 13.72 -4.35
C GLY A 376 -3.60 12.67 -4.23
N SER A 377 -3.33 11.57 -3.53
CA SER A 377 -4.29 10.55 -3.13
C SER A 377 -3.65 9.62 -2.10
N LEU A 378 -4.35 9.33 -1.02
CA LEU A 378 -3.91 8.36 0.00
C LEU A 378 -4.34 6.91 -0.35
N GLY A 379 -5.11 6.72 -1.42
CA GLY A 379 -5.79 5.46 -1.72
C GLY A 379 -7.02 5.22 -0.84
N ASN A 380 -7.47 3.96 -0.79
CA ASN A 380 -8.59 3.53 0.05
C ASN A 380 -8.14 3.19 1.48
N LEU A 381 -8.95 3.52 2.48
CA LEU A 381 -8.80 3.01 3.84
C LEU A 381 -9.71 1.82 4.11
N VAL A 382 -10.99 1.95 3.74
CA VAL A 382 -12.00 0.88 3.82
C VAL A 382 -12.94 1.05 2.62
N PHE A 383 -12.82 0.18 1.62
CA PHE A 383 -13.56 0.29 0.36
C PHE A 383 -13.70 -1.05 -0.36
N ASP A 384 -14.78 -1.26 -1.13
CA ASP A 384 -15.15 -2.54 -1.75
C ASP A 384 -14.61 -2.77 -3.18
N GLN A 385 -13.53 -2.10 -3.55
CA GLN A 385 -13.00 -2.20 -4.91
C GLN A 385 -12.21 -3.49 -5.10
N GLU A 386 -12.41 -4.12 -6.26
CA GLU A 386 -11.73 -5.35 -6.68
C GLU A 386 -10.68 -5.07 -7.77
N VAL A 387 -10.19 -3.83 -7.83
CA VAL A 387 -9.11 -3.40 -8.72
C VAL A 387 -7.80 -3.58 -7.96
N TYR A 388 -6.82 -4.26 -8.56
CA TYR A 388 -5.60 -4.63 -7.83
C TYR A 388 -4.85 -3.38 -7.33
N GLU A 389 -4.81 -2.36 -8.17
CA GLU A 389 -4.18 -1.07 -7.93
C GLU A 389 -4.79 -0.34 -6.71
N THR A 390 -6.05 -0.59 -6.38
CA THR A 390 -6.76 0.10 -5.29
C THR A 390 -6.55 -0.54 -3.92
N MET A 391 -5.78 -1.63 -3.86
CA MET A 391 -5.49 -2.35 -2.63
C MET A 391 -4.27 -1.78 -1.89
N ARG A 392 -3.44 -0.99 -2.56
CA ARG A 392 -2.22 -0.41 -1.97
C ARG A 392 -2.49 1.04 -1.55
N SER A 393 -2.33 1.32 -0.26
CA SER A 393 -2.66 2.62 0.35
C SER A 393 -1.70 2.96 1.49
N TYR A 394 -1.82 4.16 2.07
CA TYR A 394 -1.05 4.54 3.23
C TYR A 394 -1.78 5.54 4.13
N LEU A 395 -1.47 5.51 5.43
CA LEU A 395 -1.74 6.62 6.34
C LEU A 395 -0.61 7.63 6.22
N ALA A 396 -0.93 8.92 6.13
CA ALA A 396 0.05 10.00 6.18
C ALA A 396 0.11 10.58 7.60
N ILE A 397 1.29 10.52 8.23
CA ILE A 397 1.55 11.00 9.58
C ILE A 397 2.42 12.25 9.46
N VAL A 398 1.92 13.36 9.98
CA VAL A 398 2.52 14.68 9.80
C VAL A 398 2.72 15.35 11.15
N ASP A 399 3.98 15.59 11.50
CA ASP A 399 4.34 16.42 12.65
C ASP A 399 4.43 17.87 12.20
N ILE A 400 3.62 18.73 12.83
CA ILE A 400 3.58 20.17 12.62
C ILE A 400 4.17 20.83 13.85
N ASN A 401 5.07 21.80 13.64
CA ASN A 401 5.71 22.54 14.71
C ASN A 401 5.56 24.05 14.48
N GLU A 402 5.39 24.81 15.56
CA GLU A 402 5.36 26.26 15.54
C GLU A 402 6.76 26.82 15.25
N GLY A 403 6.94 27.30 14.03
CA GLY A 403 8.16 27.93 13.56
C GLY A 403 8.18 29.46 13.77
N PRO A 404 9.31 30.13 13.49
CA PRO A 404 9.44 31.59 13.61
C PRO A 404 8.47 32.39 12.72
N SER A 405 7.98 31.77 11.64
CA SER A 405 7.07 32.36 10.65
C SER A 405 5.63 31.85 10.78
N GLY A 406 5.34 31.05 11.80
CA GLY A 406 4.10 30.30 11.96
C GLY A 406 4.32 28.78 11.87
N PRO A 407 3.25 27.99 11.96
CA PRO A 407 3.34 26.54 11.92
C PRO A 407 3.85 26.02 10.57
N GLU A 408 4.73 25.03 10.61
CA GLU A 408 5.34 24.37 9.45
C GLU A 408 5.42 22.85 9.65
N VAL A 409 5.47 22.10 8.55
CA VAL A 409 5.67 20.64 8.61
C VAL A 409 7.12 20.37 9.00
N GLU A 410 7.31 19.71 10.14
CA GLU A 410 8.63 19.31 10.65
C GLU A 410 9.03 17.92 10.14
N ARG A 411 8.10 16.97 10.13
CA ARG A 411 8.35 15.58 9.76
C ARG A 411 7.14 14.99 9.05
N VAL A 412 7.41 14.15 8.06
CA VAL A 412 6.40 13.35 7.37
C VAL A 412 6.83 11.89 7.37
N GLN A 413 5.92 11.01 7.77
CA GLN A 413 6.04 9.57 7.64
C GLN A 413 4.79 8.97 7.03
N LEU A 414 4.93 7.81 6.38
CA LEU A 414 3.81 7.04 5.88
C LEU A 414 3.79 5.68 6.57
N ALA A 415 2.59 5.23 6.97
CA ALA A 415 2.35 3.87 7.40
C ALA A 415 1.55 3.16 6.29
N PRO A 416 2.24 2.45 5.37
CA PRO A 416 1.57 1.79 4.27
C PRO A 416 0.85 0.53 4.74
N TYR A 417 -0.25 0.24 4.06
CA TYR A 417 -1.04 -0.96 4.30
C TYR A 417 -1.63 -1.47 2.98
N ARG A 418 -2.02 -2.75 2.99
CA ARG A 418 -2.75 -3.37 1.91
C ARG A 418 -4.16 -3.71 2.35
N LEU A 419 -5.13 -3.52 1.47
CA LEU A 419 -6.48 -4.00 1.69
C LEU A 419 -6.57 -5.48 1.35
N ASP A 420 -6.83 -6.29 2.36
CA ASP A 420 -7.26 -7.68 2.23
C ASP A 420 -8.68 -7.82 2.77
N GLY A 421 -9.60 -8.37 1.98
CA GLY A 421 -11.01 -8.46 2.36
C GLY A 421 -11.66 -7.11 2.74
N TYR A 422 -11.18 -6.01 2.15
CA TYR A 422 -11.55 -4.62 2.47
C TYR A 422 -11.02 -4.09 3.81
N ILE A 423 -10.16 -4.87 4.48
CA ILE A 423 -9.55 -4.55 5.76
C ILE A 423 -8.08 -4.13 5.55
N PRO A 424 -7.65 -2.95 6.03
CA PRO A 424 -6.26 -2.52 5.96
C PRO A 424 -5.35 -3.35 6.87
N ARG A 425 -4.32 -3.96 6.28
CA ARG A 425 -3.24 -4.71 6.94
C ARG A 425 -1.90 -3.96 6.80
N PRO A 426 -1.26 -3.50 7.89
CA PRO A 426 0.03 -2.80 7.83
C PRO A 426 1.11 -3.64 7.16
N LEU A 427 1.88 -3.05 6.23
CA LEU A 427 2.95 -3.77 5.53
C LEU A 427 4.24 -3.89 6.35
N VAL A 428 5.00 -4.97 6.16
CA VAL A 428 6.29 -5.25 6.81
C VAL A 428 7.35 -5.73 5.82
N GLY A 429 8.62 -5.67 6.23
CA GLY A 429 9.74 -6.30 5.52
C GLY A 429 9.76 -5.97 4.02
N ALA A 430 9.80 -7.01 3.19
CA ALA A 430 9.78 -6.88 1.74
C ALA A 430 8.55 -6.12 1.20
N GLY A 431 7.37 -6.30 1.81
CA GLY A 431 6.16 -5.56 1.44
C GLY A 431 6.26 -4.06 1.71
N LEU A 432 6.86 -3.68 2.86
CA LEU A 432 7.15 -2.29 3.19
C LEU A 432 8.16 -1.67 2.19
N ALA A 433 9.23 -2.40 1.87
CA ALA A 433 10.25 -1.97 0.93
C ALA A 433 9.72 -1.82 -0.52
N ASP A 434 8.89 -2.76 -0.99
CA ASP A 434 8.19 -2.68 -2.29
C ASP A 434 7.32 -1.43 -2.36
N MET A 435 6.46 -1.23 -1.37
CA MET A 435 5.56 -0.07 -1.33
C MET A 435 6.34 1.25 -1.23
N GLY A 436 7.42 1.29 -0.44
CA GLY A 436 8.31 2.46 -0.36
C GLY A 436 8.90 2.85 -1.71
N ARG A 437 9.47 1.88 -2.44
CA ARG A 437 10.00 2.12 -3.79
C ARG A 437 8.91 2.47 -4.79
N HIS A 438 7.74 1.85 -4.68
CA HIS A 438 6.57 2.17 -5.51
C HIS A 438 6.15 3.64 -5.33
N LEU A 439 5.94 4.10 -4.10
CA LEU A 439 5.59 5.49 -3.82
C LEU A 439 6.70 6.47 -4.24
N ALA A 440 7.98 6.10 -4.08
CA ALA A 440 9.10 6.91 -4.56
C ALA A 440 9.11 7.02 -6.10
N HIS A 441 8.80 5.93 -6.80
CA HIS A 441 8.65 5.92 -8.25
C HIS A 441 7.51 6.85 -8.70
N LEU A 442 6.36 6.79 -8.03
CA LEU A 442 5.23 7.68 -8.31
C LEU A 442 5.59 9.15 -8.06
N SER A 443 6.25 9.45 -6.94
CA SER A 443 6.72 10.81 -6.60
C SER A 443 7.65 11.37 -7.70
N THR A 444 8.54 10.53 -8.21
CA THR A 444 9.42 10.88 -9.33
C THR A 444 8.65 11.06 -10.66
N ALA A 445 7.61 10.26 -10.90
CA ALA A 445 6.78 10.33 -12.11
C ALA A 445 5.88 11.57 -12.14
N GLU A 446 5.53 12.14 -10.99
CA GLU A 446 4.70 13.35 -10.83
C GLU A 446 5.49 14.66 -10.98
N ALA A 447 6.77 14.67 -10.63
CA ALA A 447 7.65 15.83 -10.71
C ALA A 447 8.06 16.38 -12.11
N PRO A 448 7.80 15.75 -13.28
CA PRO A 448 8.21 16.35 -14.56
C PRO A 448 7.32 17.55 -14.99
N VAL A 449 6.41 18.02 -14.13
CA VAL A 449 5.51 19.16 -14.38
C VAL A 449 6.02 20.42 -13.66
N SER A 450 5.93 21.58 -14.31
CA SER A 450 6.41 22.87 -13.78
C SER A 450 5.68 23.25 -12.49
N GLY A 451 6.38 23.34 -11.36
CA GLY A 451 5.81 23.71 -10.05
C GLY A 451 5.84 22.57 -9.03
N PHE A 452 5.96 21.33 -9.50
CA PHE A 452 6.01 20.13 -8.69
C PHE A 452 7.44 19.58 -8.59
N GLY A 453 7.99 19.58 -7.38
CA GLY A 453 9.14 18.78 -6.98
C GLY A 453 8.71 17.37 -6.53
N ARG A 454 9.69 16.46 -6.46
CA ARG A 454 9.51 15.11 -5.92
C ARG A 454 9.94 15.10 -4.46
N ALA A 455 9.14 14.49 -3.59
CA ALA A 455 9.66 14.06 -2.30
C ALA A 455 10.58 12.84 -2.49
N VAL A 456 11.53 12.67 -1.57
CA VAL A 456 12.32 11.44 -1.43
C VAL A 456 11.59 10.54 -0.44
N VAL A 457 11.22 9.33 -0.88
CA VAL A 457 10.48 8.36 -0.08
C VAL A 457 11.27 7.06 0.00
N PHE A 458 11.46 6.51 1.20
CA PHE A 458 12.18 5.25 1.42
C PHE A 458 11.71 4.57 2.71
N ALA A 459 11.87 3.25 2.80
CA ALA A 459 11.48 2.47 3.97
C ALA A 459 12.57 2.51 5.03
N GLU A 460 12.24 2.86 6.28
CA GLU A 460 13.18 2.86 7.39
C GLU A 460 12.42 2.70 8.72
N GLY A 461 12.96 1.89 9.63
CA GLY A 461 12.40 1.74 10.99
C GLY A 461 10.93 1.29 11.03
N GLY A 462 10.48 0.48 10.06
CA GLY A 462 9.09 -0.01 9.98
C GLY A 462 8.08 1.01 9.41
N ARG A 463 8.53 2.19 8.96
CA ARG A 463 7.68 3.18 8.28
C ARG A 463 8.31 3.57 6.94
N LEU A 464 7.61 4.41 6.17
CA LEU A 464 8.23 5.15 5.08
C LEU A 464 8.56 6.56 5.56
N VAL A 465 9.81 6.98 5.36
CA VAL A 465 10.27 8.34 5.61
C VAL A 465 10.06 9.17 4.35
N VAL A 466 9.64 10.41 4.51
CA VAL A 466 9.43 11.35 3.42
C VAL A 466 10.24 12.63 3.68
N ALA A 467 11.19 12.90 2.80
CA ALA A 467 12.00 14.11 2.81
C ALA A 467 11.65 15.02 1.62
N ALA A 468 11.77 16.33 1.82
CA ALA A 468 11.42 17.30 0.78
C ALA A 468 12.44 17.32 -0.37
N ASP A 469 13.73 17.09 -0.06
CA ASP A 469 14.82 17.04 -1.04
C ASP A 469 15.86 15.96 -0.69
N GLU A 470 16.65 15.53 -1.67
CA GLU A 470 17.74 14.56 -1.47
C GLU A 470 18.85 15.10 -0.55
N SER A 471 18.98 16.43 -0.42
CA SER A 471 19.92 17.04 0.53
C SER A 471 19.50 16.94 2.00
N ASP A 472 18.24 16.54 2.26
CA ASP A 472 17.70 16.34 3.61
C ASP A 472 17.91 14.91 4.14
N VAL A 473 18.62 14.05 3.38
CA VAL A 473 18.88 12.64 3.73
C VAL A 473 20.33 12.26 3.48
N GLN A 474 20.79 11.18 4.12
CA GLN A 474 22.08 10.58 3.81
C GLN A 474 21.94 9.59 2.66
N THR A 475 22.94 9.55 1.78
CA THR A 475 22.95 8.62 0.64
C THR A 475 24.29 7.95 0.48
N THR A 476 24.25 6.65 0.18
CA THR A 476 25.44 5.83 -0.11
C THR A 476 25.25 5.07 -1.41
N ASP A 477 26.18 5.23 -2.36
CA ASP A 477 26.14 4.51 -3.64
C ASP A 477 26.94 3.19 -3.56
N LEU A 478 26.25 2.09 -3.86
CA LEU A 478 26.79 0.73 -4.00
C LEU A 478 26.83 0.34 -5.49
N ILE A 479 27.90 -0.32 -5.92
CA ILE A 479 28.06 -0.73 -7.33
C ILE A 479 27.93 -2.25 -7.44
N ASP A 480 26.89 -2.69 -8.15
CA ASP A 480 26.73 -4.06 -8.61
C ASP A 480 27.31 -4.23 -10.02
N ALA A 481 28.45 -4.89 -10.13
CA ALA A 481 29.11 -5.15 -11.40
C ALA A 481 28.81 -6.57 -11.91
N ARG A 482 27.92 -6.68 -12.89
CA ARG A 482 27.49 -7.96 -13.47
C ARG A 482 28.20 -8.27 -14.78
N SER A 483 28.77 -9.47 -14.89
CA SER A 483 29.33 -9.99 -16.13
C SER A 483 28.28 -10.81 -16.89
N LEU A 484 27.69 -10.20 -17.92
CA LEU A 484 26.61 -10.77 -18.71
C LEU A 484 27.10 -11.27 -20.07
N THR A 485 26.39 -12.23 -20.65
CA THR A 485 26.59 -12.65 -22.05
C THR A 485 25.44 -12.15 -22.90
N VAL A 486 25.74 -11.32 -23.88
CA VAL A 486 24.78 -10.84 -24.88
C VAL A 486 24.65 -11.92 -25.96
N ALA A 487 23.47 -12.50 -26.05
CA ALA A 487 23.12 -13.52 -27.04
C ALA A 487 21.95 -13.04 -27.88
N SER A 488 22.04 -13.18 -29.21
CA SER A 488 21.04 -12.68 -30.15
C SER A 488 20.72 -11.19 -29.95
N GLY A 489 21.72 -10.40 -29.55
CA GLY A 489 21.62 -8.96 -29.36
C GLY A 489 21.04 -8.51 -28.01
N SER A 490 20.73 -9.40 -27.08
CA SER A 490 20.15 -9.05 -25.77
C SER A 490 20.88 -9.73 -24.61
N THR A 491 20.89 -9.08 -23.44
CA THR A 491 21.31 -9.70 -22.16
C THR A 491 20.31 -10.70 -21.61
N GLY A 492 19.07 -10.72 -22.13
CA GLY A 492 17.94 -11.32 -21.43
C GLY A 492 17.57 -10.51 -20.18
N LEU A 493 16.74 -11.12 -19.34
CA LEU A 493 16.20 -10.49 -18.13
C LEU A 493 17.22 -10.50 -16.99
N VAL A 494 17.57 -9.31 -16.49
CA VAL A 494 18.42 -9.10 -15.31
C VAL A 494 17.56 -8.54 -14.19
N SER A 495 17.46 -9.26 -13.08
CA SER A 495 16.77 -8.82 -11.85
C SER A 495 17.60 -7.75 -11.14
N LEU A 496 16.97 -6.76 -10.53
CA LEU A 496 17.61 -5.74 -9.71
C LEU A 496 17.29 -6.03 -8.25
N ASP A 497 17.82 -7.15 -7.75
CA ASP A 497 17.62 -7.56 -6.37
C ASP A 497 18.15 -6.45 -5.44
N PRO A 498 17.33 -5.94 -4.49
CA PRO A 498 17.76 -4.89 -3.57
C PRO A 498 18.94 -5.35 -2.71
N TYR A 499 19.83 -4.41 -2.40
CA TYR A 499 20.88 -4.59 -1.39
C TYR A 499 20.33 -4.40 0.03
N THR A 500 19.35 -3.52 0.18
CA THR A 500 18.74 -3.09 1.43
C THR A 500 17.29 -2.71 1.17
N ASP A 501 16.47 -2.62 2.21
CA ASP A 501 15.07 -2.18 2.05
C ASP A 501 14.94 -0.72 1.58
N THR A 502 16.01 0.07 1.65
CA THR A 502 16.02 1.49 1.31
C THR A 502 16.59 1.81 -0.06
N ASP A 503 17.20 0.86 -0.79
CA ASP A 503 17.96 1.19 -1.99
C ASP A 503 17.12 1.24 -3.27
N ALA A 504 17.58 2.06 -4.22
CA ALA A 504 17.01 2.14 -5.56
C ALA A 504 18.08 2.34 -6.64
N LEU A 505 17.78 1.91 -7.86
CA LEU A 505 18.69 2.06 -9.00
C LEU A 505 18.90 3.54 -9.34
N ALA A 506 20.10 4.05 -9.10
CA ALA A 506 20.46 5.45 -9.31
C ALA A 506 21.24 5.71 -10.61
N ALA A 507 21.99 4.73 -11.12
CA ALA A 507 22.72 4.89 -12.37
C ALA A 507 23.06 3.56 -13.05
N LEU A 508 23.34 3.65 -14.36
CA LEU A 508 23.76 2.52 -15.19
C LEU A 508 25.01 2.87 -16.01
N SER A 509 25.95 1.95 -16.11
CA SER A 509 27.06 2.01 -17.09
C SER A 509 27.40 0.62 -17.62
N SER A 510 28.12 0.57 -18.74
CA SER A 510 28.51 -0.68 -19.38
C SER A 510 29.92 -0.65 -19.97
N SER A 511 30.55 -1.81 -20.10
CA SER A 511 31.90 -1.91 -20.71
C SER A 511 31.94 -1.60 -22.22
N ALA A 512 30.79 -1.62 -22.89
CA ALA A 512 30.62 -1.31 -24.31
C ALA A 512 29.28 -0.64 -24.54
N ALA A 513 29.13 0.08 -25.65
CA ALA A 513 27.88 0.76 -25.99
C ALA A 513 26.69 -0.23 -26.02
N ALA A 514 25.66 0.08 -25.26
CA ALA A 514 24.43 -0.69 -25.16
C ALA A 514 23.22 0.24 -24.98
N THR A 515 22.03 -0.29 -25.22
CA THR A 515 20.77 0.40 -24.97
C THR A 515 19.94 -0.44 -24.02
N CYS A 516 19.61 0.08 -22.84
CA CYS A 516 18.89 -0.64 -21.80
C CYS A 516 17.43 -0.19 -21.71
N GLU A 517 16.55 -1.13 -21.43
CA GLU A 517 15.16 -0.93 -21.07
C GLU A 517 15.02 -1.24 -19.58
N LEU A 518 14.23 -0.43 -18.87
CA LEU A 518 13.90 -0.62 -17.46
C LEU A 518 12.51 -1.26 -17.35
N GLY A 519 12.35 -2.19 -16.42
CA GLY A 519 11.11 -2.91 -16.19
C GLY A 519 10.62 -2.73 -14.76
N LEU A 520 9.32 -2.49 -14.61
CA LEU A 520 8.60 -2.45 -13.33
C LEU A 520 7.90 -3.79 -13.12
N ASP A 521 8.01 -4.38 -11.94
CA ASP A 521 7.07 -5.43 -11.56
C ASP A 521 5.70 -4.82 -11.21
N LEU A 522 4.64 -5.38 -11.78
CA LEU A 522 3.27 -4.98 -11.49
C LEU A 522 2.63 -5.81 -10.36
N LEU A 523 3.29 -6.89 -9.90
CA LEU A 523 2.72 -7.81 -8.90
C LEU A 523 3.08 -7.47 -7.46
N GLY A 524 4.36 -7.35 -7.10
CA GLY A 524 4.82 -7.18 -5.70
C GLY A 524 4.21 -8.15 -4.66
N ILE A 525 3.69 -9.30 -5.10
CA ILE A 525 3.08 -10.36 -4.27
C ILE A 525 3.39 -11.77 -4.81
N GLY A 526 4.32 -11.83 -5.77
CA GLY A 526 4.63 -13.06 -6.50
C GLY A 526 5.78 -13.85 -5.89
N ASP A 527 6.47 -13.27 -4.92
CA ASP A 527 7.41 -13.89 -3.99
C ASP A 527 6.70 -14.74 -2.91
N PHE A 528 5.39 -14.55 -2.72
CA PHE A 528 4.58 -15.29 -1.76
C PHE A 528 5.02 -15.17 -0.29
N GLU A 529 5.87 -14.19 0.02
CA GLU A 529 6.18 -13.82 1.39
C GLU A 529 4.95 -13.24 2.08
N ASP A 530 4.95 -13.32 3.41
CA ASP A 530 3.94 -12.72 4.26
C ASP A 530 4.24 -11.21 4.41
N PRO A 531 3.50 -10.32 3.72
CA PRO A 531 3.94 -8.95 3.52
C PRO A 531 3.34 -7.99 4.55
N ASP A 532 2.50 -8.47 5.49
CA ASP A 532 1.73 -7.63 6.40
C ASP A 532 1.62 -8.19 7.83
N VAL A 533 0.98 -7.39 8.68
CA VAL A 533 0.64 -7.74 10.07
C VAL A 533 -0.85 -7.94 10.18
N ASP A 534 -1.21 -9.16 10.54
CA ASP A 534 -2.55 -9.67 10.33
C ASP A 534 -2.82 -10.88 11.30
N ASP A 535 -3.88 -11.66 11.09
CA ASP A 535 -4.24 -12.84 11.88
C ASP A 535 -3.87 -14.21 11.26
N ALA A 536 -3.28 -14.25 10.07
CA ALA A 536 -3.01 -15.49 9.33
C ALA A 536 -1.57 -15.57 8.80
N TYR A 537 -0.92 -16.69 9.05
CA TYR A 537 0.44 -16.92 8.56
C TYR A 537 0.45 -17.43 7.11
N LEU A 538 1.24 -16.79 6.22
CA LEU A 538 1.42 -17.17 4.81
C LEU A 538 0.09 -17.31 4.03
N GLU A 539 -0.78 -16.30 4.13
CA GLU A 539 -2.17 -16.38 3.68
C GLU A 539 -2.39 -16.17 2.17
N GLY A 540 -1.51 -15.45 1.47
CA GLY A 540 -1.48 -15.33 0.00
C GLY A 540 -2.81 -14.88 -0.64
N ASP A 541 -3.50 -13.92 -0.03
CA ASP A 541 -4.95 -13.66 -0.20
C ASP A 541 -5.39 -13.21 -1.58
N LEU A 542 -4.48 -12.57 -2.31
CA LEU A 542 -4.77 -12.09 -3.67
C LEU A 542 -4.69 -13.22 -4.71
N TRP A 543 -4.18 -14.38 -4.32
CA TRP A 543 -4.17 -15.59 -5.13
C TRP A 543 -5.38 -16.46 -4.80
N VAL A 544 -6.10 -16.95 -5.80
CA VAL A 544 -7.26 -17.81 -5.52
C VAL A 544 -6.78 -19.15 -4.98
N GLN A 545 -7.01 -19.43 -3.70
CA GLN A 545 -6.51 -20.63 -3.02
C GLN A 545 -7.54 -21.76 -2.88
N SER A 546 -7.07 -22.96 -2.50
CA SER A 546 -7.85 -24.10 -2.01
C SER A 546 -6.93 -25.17 -1.40
N SER A 547 -7.48 -26.27 -0.88
CA SER A 547 -6.69 -27.45 -0.43
C SER A 547 -5.89 -28.19 -1.53
N ALA A 548 -5.80 -27.62 -2.73
CA ALA A 548 -5.02 -28.13 -3.87
C ALA A 548 -4.17 -27.03 -4.53
N ARG A 549 -4.19 -25.81 -3.99
CA ARG A 549 -3.35 -24.68 -4.36
C ARG A 549 -3.26 -23.69 -3.19
N TYR A 550 -2.10 -23.55 -2.59
CA TYR A 550 -1.90 -22.73 -1.39
C TYR A 550 -0.44 -22.29 -1.30
N VAL A 551 -0.15 -21.36 -0.40
CA VAL A 551 1.23 -20.92 -0.08
C VAL A 551 1.78 -21.78 1.06
N GLN A 552 3.07 -22.11 0.99
CA GLN A 552 3.75 -22.99 1.94
C GLN A 552 5.23 -22.59 2.07
N GLY A 553 5.91 -23.05 3.12
CA GLY A 553 7.30 -22.67 3.40
C GLY A 553 8.35 -23.79 3.32
N SER A 554 7.94 -25.06 3.24
CA SER A 554 8.87 -26.19 3.28
C SER A 554 9.71 -26.39 2.00
N GLU A 555 9.29 -25.81 0.88
CA GLU A 555 10.01 -25.82 -0.40
C GLU A 555 9.78 -24.49 -1.12
N THR A 556 10.80 -23.65 -1.10
CA THR A 556 10.85 -22.32 -1.72
C THR A 556 12.04 -22.25 -2.67
N TYR A 557 11.99 -21.34 -3.66
CA TYR A 557 13.16 -20.98 -4.45
C TYR A 557 14.00 -19.95 -3.69
N ASN A 558 13.33 -18.95 -3.13
CA ASN A 558 13.91 -17.88 -2.32
C ASN A 558 12.95 -17.55 -1.17
N GLY A 559 13.45 -17.01 -0.06
CA GLY A 559 12.60 -16.61 1.06
C GLY A 559 11.86 -17.77 1.75
N ASN A 560 10.71 -17.47 2.33
CA ASN A 560 9.92 -18.33 3.23
C ASN A 560 8.58 -18.76 2.65
N GLY A 561 8.16 -18.24 1.50
CA GLY A 561 6.90 -18.57 0.86
C GLY A 561 7.06 -19.08 -0.57
N ALA A 562 6.28 -20.08 -0.96
CA ALA A 562 6.09 -20.44 -2.35
C ALA A 562 4.68 -21.03 -2.56
N ALA A 563 4.08 -20.78 -3.72
CA ALA A 563 2.82 -21.39 -4.05
C ALA A 563 3.02 -22.84 -4.55
N VAL A 564 2.21 -23.76 -4.03
CA VAL A 564 2.19 -25.15 -4.48
C VAL A 564 0.88 -25.49 -5.16
N LEU A 565 0.94 -26.15 -6.32
CA LEU A 565 -0.20 -26.67 -7.07
C LEU A 565 -0.24 -28.19 -6.97
N LEU A 566 -1.16 -28.72 -6.16
CA LEU A 566 -1.28 -30.15 -5.89
C LEU A 566 -2.18 -30.89 -6.89
N ARG A 567 -1.73 -32.10 -7.22
CA ARG A 567 -2.50 -33.11 -7.95
C ARG A 567 -2.58 -34.38 -7.12
N LYS A 568 -3.76 -34.69 -6.57
CA LYS A 568 -4.00 -35.96 -5.89
C LYS A 568 -4.38 -37.06 -6.89
N SER A 569 -4.10 -38.30 -6.51
CA SER A 569 -4.39 -39.50 -7.30
C SER A 569 -5.89 -39.68 -7.61
N THR A 570 -6.76 -39.07 -6.80
CA THR A 570 -8.22 -39.08 -6.97
C THR A 570 -8.75 -37.96 -7.86
N TYR A 571 -7.92 -37.00 -8.25
CA TYR A 571 -8.33 -35.86 -9.04
C TYR A 571 -8.20 -36.15 -10.53
N ASN A 572 -9.26 -35.91 -11.31
CA ASN A 572 -9.25 -36.13 -12.77
C ASN A 572 -9.01 -34.85 -13.60
N ASP A 573 -9.22 -33.66 -13.00
CA ASP A 573 -9.09 -32.36 -13.69
C ASP A 573 -7.88 -31.57 -13.20
N ARG A 574 -7.33 -30.65 -14.00
CA ARG A 574 -6.19 -29.79 -13.61
C ARG A 574 -6.45 -28.97 -12.34
N THR A 575 -5.39 -28.61 -11.62
CA THR A 575 -5.40 -27.49 -10.66
C THR A 575 -4.88 -26.22 -11.35
N SER A 576 -5.30 -25.05 -10.90
CA SER A 576 -4.91 -23.78 -11.52
C SER A 576 -4.78 -22.71 -10.45
N LEU A 577 -3.66 -22.01 -10.41
CA LEU A 577 -3.43 -20.83 -9.59
C LEU A 577 -3.53 -19.58 -10.48
N TRP A 578 -4.19 -18.54 -9.98
CA TRP A 578 -4.29 -17.23 -10.63
C TRP A 578 -4.60 -16.18 -9.57
N MET A 579 -4.21 -14.93 -9.84
CA MET A 579 -4.63 -13.80 -9.02
C MET A 579 -6.13 -13.55 -9.22
N GLY A 580 -6.87 -13.38 -8.12
CA GLY A 580 -8.32 -13.11 -8.16
C GLY A 580 -8.63 -11.86 -8.98
N ASN A 581 -7.82 -10.81 -8.78
CA ASN A 581 -7.88 -9.56 -9.51
C ASN A 581 -7.25 -9.65 -10.90
N LYS A 582 -7.59 -8.68 -11.74
CA LYS A 582 -6.92 -8.43 -13.03
C LYS A 582 -5.85 -7.36 -12.80
N VAL A 583 -4.73 -7.46 -13.51
CA VAL A 583 -3.66 -6.46 -13.46
C VAL A 583 -3.84 -5.54 -14.66
N GLU A 584 -3.99 -4.23 -14.43
CA GLU A 584 -4.04 -3.27 -15.52
C GLU A 584 -2.70 -3.18 -16.25
N ILE A 585 -2.77 -2.91 -17.54
CA ILE A 585 -1.58 -2.78 -18.39
C ILE A 585 -1.69 -1.49 -19.18
N LYS A 586 -0.56 -0.82 -19.41
CA LYS A 586 -0.56 0.31 -20.33
C LYS A 586 -0.48 -0.24 -21.75
N GLY A 587 -1.54 -0.01 -22.53
CA GLY A 587 -1.73 -0.60 -23.86
C GLY A 587 -0.47 -0.56 -24.75
N ASN A 588 -0.29 -1.59 -25.58
CA ASN A 588 0.87 -1.84 -26.46
C ASN A 588 2.26 -1.88 -25.80
N ARG A 589 2.43 -1.60 -24.49
CA ARG A 589 3.73 -1.76 -23.83
C ARG A 589 4.11 -3.25 -23.79
N PRO A 590 5.37 -3.62 -24.13
CA PRO A 590 5.82 -4.99 -23.98
C PRO A 590 5.74 -5.43 -22.52
N ILE A 591 5.37 -6.68 -22.30
CA ILE A 591 5.31 -7.29 -20.96
C ILE A 591 6.18 -8.55 -20.96
N THR A 592 6.82 -8.84 -19.84
CA THR A 592 7.43 -10.15 -19.60
C THR A 592 6.78 -10.80 -18.38
N VAL A 593 6.24 -12.01 -18.55
CA VAL A 593 5.82 -12.85 -17.41
C VAL A 593 6.97 -13.78 -17.07
N ALA A 594 7.51 -13.65 -15.86
CA ALA A 594 8.66 -14.41 -15.40
C ALA A 594 8.42 -15.03 -14.02
N GLY A 595 9.27 -15.98 -13.66
CA GLY A 595 9.33 -16.57 -12.33
C GLY A 595 10.02 -17.92 -12.33
N TRP A 596 9.95 -18.59 -11.18
CA TRP A 596 10.58 -19.89 -10.96
C TRP A 596 9.54 -20.97 -10.78
N HIS A 597 9.87 -22.17 -11.24
CA HIS A 597 9.03 -23.32 -11.00
C HIS A 597 9.84 -24.61 -10.86
N LYS A 598 9.34 -25.49 -9.99
CA LYS A 598 9.85 -26.84 -9.72
C LYS A 598 8.71 -27.84 -9.88
N GLY A 599 9.03 -29.08 -10.26
CA GLY A 599 8.01 -30.12 -10.42
C GLY A 599 8.46 -31.45 -9.84
N ASP A 600 7.59 -32.06 -9.05
CA ASP A 600 7.77 -33.39 -8.45
C ASP A 600 6.61 -34.29 -8.87
N ASN A 601 6.93 -35.32 -9.66
CA ASN A 601 5.97 -36.13 -10.40
C ASN A 601 4.89 -35.27 -11.09
N ALA A 602 5.26 -34.10 -11.59
CA ALA A 602 4.36 -33.16 -12.21
C ALA A 602 3.72 -33.75 -13.48
N GLY A 603 2.46 -33.39 -13.74
CA GLY A 603 1.89 -33.49 -15.08
C GLY A 603 2.38 -32.36 -15.97
N GLU A 604 1.63 -32.08 -17.04
CA GLU A 604 1.92 -30.89 -17.83
C GLU A 604 1.74 -29.63 -16.96
N PHE A 605 2.79 -28.82 -16.87
CA PHE A 605 2.71 -27.47 -16.34
C PHE A 605 2.53 -26.49 -17.49
N ARG A 606 1.55 -25.60 -17.38
CA ARG A 606 1.17 -24.66 -18.44
C ARG A 606 0.90 -23.27 -17.89
N ILE A 607 1.45 -22.26 -18.54
CA ILE A 607 1.12 -20.85 -18.29
C ILE A 607 0.26 -20.34 -19.44
N THR A 608 -0.89 -19.76 -19.11
CA THR A 608 -1.79 -19.15 -20.08
C THR A 608 -2.12 -17.72 -19.69
N VAL A 609 -2.18 -16.83 -20.67
CA VAL A 609 -2.50 -15.43 -20.46
C VAL A 609 -3.86 -15.13 -21.09
N ARG A 610 -4.73 -14.49 -20.31
CA ARG A 610 -6.02 -13.98 -20.75
C ARG A 610 -5.95 -12.46 -20.77
N TRP A 611 -6.14 -11.90 -21.95
CA TRP A 611 -6.19 -10.46 -22.17
C TRP A 611 -7.63 -9.98 -22.15
N LEU A 612 -7.87 -8.87 -21.46
CA LEU A 612 -9.20 -8.35 -21.19
C LEU A 612 -9.30 -6.90 -21.64
N SER A 613 -10.46 -6.52 -22.15
CA SER A 613 -10.82 -5.11 -22.36
C SER A 613 -11.27 -4.47 -21.04
N SER A 614 -11.36 -3.15 -21.01
CA SER A 614 -11.93 -2.34 -19.92
C SER A 614 -13.32 -2.80 -19.50
N ALA A 615 -14.14 -3.27 -20.44
CA ALA A 615 -15.45 -3.86 -20.17
C ALA A 615 -15.41 -5.30 -19.61
N GLY A 616 -14.22 -5.85 -19.33
CA GLY A 616 -14.03 -7.22 -18.82
C GLY A 616 -14.18 -8.33 -19.87
N ASN A 617 -14.41 -8.00 -21.14
CA ASN A 617 -14.51 -9.00 -22.20
C ASN A 617 -13.14 -9.56 -22.57
N THR A 618 -13.08 -10.85 -22.88
CA THR A 618 -11.84 -11.51 -23.34
C THR A 618 -11.50 -11.07 -24.76
N VAL A 619 -10.32 -10.47 -24.91
CA VAL A 619 -9.74 -10.07 -26.20
C VAL A 619 -8.97 -11.25 -26.81
N ALA A 620 -8.15 -11.91 -25.99
CA ALA A 620 -7.41 -13.11 -26.38
C ALA A 620 -7.16 -14.00 -25.15
N HIS A 621 -6.96 -15.29 -25.40
CA HIS A 621 -6.59 -16.27 -24.37
C HIS A 621 -5.66 -17.31 -25.00
N THR A 622 -4.40 -17.29 -24.60
CA THR A 622 -3.32 -18.00 -25.27
C THR A 622 -2.51 -18.82 -24.27
N THR A 623 -1.93 -19.92 -24.78
CA THR A 623 -0.95 -20.71 -24.02
C THR A 623 0.43 -20.24 -24.42
N GLU A 624 1.21 -19.80 -23.44
CA GLU A 624 2.48 -19.12 -23.68
C GLU A 624 3.68 -19.97 -23.27
N TYR A 625 3.49 -20.88 -22.32
CA TYR A 625 4.54 -21.77 -21.84
C TYR A 625 3.98 -23.14 -21.48
N GLN A 626 4.77 -24.19 -21.76
CA GLN A 626 4.46 -25.58 -21.44
C GLN A 626 5.73 -26.32 -21.03
N ASN A 627 5.68 -27.06 -19.92
CA ASN A 627 6.70 -28.01 -19.52
C ASN A 627 6.03 -29.38 -19.28
N PHE A 628 6.59 -30.42 -19.89
CA PHE A 628 6.09 -31.80 -19.83
C PHE A 628 6.97 -32.72 -18.98
N SER A 629 8.07 -32.21 -18.42
CA SER A 629 8.95 -32.96 -17.54
C SER A 629 8.26 -33.22 -16.21
N ALA A 630 8.31 -34.47 -15.74
CA ALA A 630 7.67 -34.84 -14.49
C ALA A 630 8.49 -34.44 -13.25
N ASN A 631 9.82 -34.61 -13.32
CA ASN A 631 10.71 -34.23 -12.23
C ASN A 631 11.75 -33.25 -12.77
N TYR A 632 11.81 -32.07 -12.18
CA TYR A 632 12.77 -31.04 -12.50
C TYR A 632 12.94 -30.12 -11.31
N ASP A 633 14.19 -29.75 -11.06
CA ASP A 633 14.53 -28.79 -10.03
C ASP A 633 14.08 -27.37 -10.42
N TRP A 634 14.20 -26.41 -9.49
CA TRP A 634 13.87 -25.01 -9.73
C TRP A 634 14.48 -24.50 -11.03
N SER A 635 13.61 -24.03 -11.90
CA SER A 635 14.00 -23.53 -13.22
C SER A 635 13.22 -22.26 -13.54
N ARG A 636 13.90 -21.31 -14.18
CA ARG A 636 13.31 -20.01 -14.52
C ARG A 636 12.56 -20.08 -15.84
N PHE A 637 11.39 -19.46 -15.92
CA PHE A 637 10.74 -19.08 -17.16
C PHE A 637 10.72 -17.56 -17.32
N ALA A 638 10.79 -17.09 -18.56
CA ALA A 638 10.61 -15.69 -18.92
C ALA A 638 9.96 -15.60 -20.29
N ILE A 639 8.73 -15.10 -20.33
CA ILE A 639 7.84 -15.11 -21.48
C ILE A 639 7.62 -13.68 -21.93
N ASN A 640 8.19 -13.30 -23.06
CA ASN A 640 7.96 -11.98 -23.64
C ASN A 640 6.63 -11.95 -24.39
N LEU A 641 5.78 -11.00 -24.03
CA LEU A 641 4.42 -10.84 -24.49
C LEU A 641 4.23 -9.47 -25.15
N THR A 642 3.30 -9.42 -26.09
CA THR A 642 2.81 -8.17 -26.69
C THR A 642 1.30 -8.12 -26.48
N PRO A 643 0.79 -7.14 -25.70
CA PRO A 643 -0.64 -6.98 -25.52
C PRO A 643 -1.36 -6.87 -26.87
N PRO A 644 -2.44 -7.63 -27.12
CA PRO A 644 -3.22 -7.47 -28.33
C PRO A 644 -3.98 -6.13 -28.31
N ASN A 645 -4.28 -5.59 -29.49
CA ASN A 645 -5.00 -4.33 -29.59
C ASN A 645 -6.37 -4.40 -28.88
N GLY A 646 -6.65 -3.43 -28.03
CA GLY A 646 -7.87 -3.36 -27.21
C GLY A 646 -7.82 -4.14 -25.89
N ALA A 647 -6.65 -4.67 -25.50
CA ALA A 647 -6.41 -5.16 -24.15
C ALA A 647 -6.04 -4.00 -23.21
N ASP A 648 -6.76 -3.91 -22.10
CA ASP A 648 -6.57 -2.92 -21.03
C ASP A 648 -6.08 -3.58 -19.73
N SER A 649 -6.24 -4.91 -19.59
CA SER A 649 -5.73 -5.66 -18.46
C SER A 649 -5.39 -7.10 -18.84
N MET A 650 -4.68 -7.79 -17.96
CA MET A 650 -4.35 -9.21 -18.13
C MET A 650 -4.62 -10.04 -16.87
N GLN A 651 -4.78 -11.34 -17.08
CA GLN A 651 -4.86 -12.35 -16.02
C GLN A 651 -4.05 -13.57 -16.46
N VAL A 652 -3.12 -14.00 -15.62
CA VAL A 652 -2.25 -15.15 -15.89
C VAL A 652 -2.74 -16.34 -15.07
N TYR A 653 -2.79 -17.51 -15.70
CA TYR A 653 -3.11 -18.76 -15.03
C TYR A 653 -1.93 -19.71 -15.13
N TYR A 654 -1.51 -20.20 -13.97
CA TYR A 654 -0.53 -21.26 -13.80
C TYR A 654 -1.28 -22.56 -13.58
N ARG A 655 -1.08 -23.55 -14.44
CA ARG A 655 -1.93 -24.74 -14.50
C ARG A 655 -1.10 -26.00 -14.42
N HIS A 656 -1.46 -26.87 -13.49
CA HIS A 656 -0.83 -28.18 -13.34
C HIS A 656 -1.86 -29.27 -13.66
N TYR A 657 -1.58 -30.04 -14.71
CA TYR A 657 -2.41 -31.15 -15.18
C TYR A 657 -2.08 -32.47 -14.46
N PRO A 658 -2.96 -33.49 -14.52
CA PRO A 658 -2.67 -34.80 -13.93
C PRO A 658 -1.34 -35.41 -14.43
N PRO A 659 -0.53 -36.03 -13.55
CA PRO A 659 0.69 -36.72 -13.93
C PRO A 659 0.44 -37.87 -14.91
N ASN A 660 1.27 -38.00 -15.94
CA ASN A 660 1.18 -39.10 -16.93
C ASN A 660 1.48 -40.48 -16.31
N SER A 661 2.32 -40.50 -15.28
CA SER A 661 2.67 -41.68 -14.45
C SER A 661 1.51 -42.14 -13.56
N GLY A 662 0.47 -41.31 -13.39
CA GLY A 662 -0.53 -41.47 -12.35
C GLY A 662 0.01 -41.14 -10.95
N GLY A 663 -0.81 -41.38 -9.94
CA GLY A 663 -0.46 -41.03 -8.56
C GLY A 663 -0.60 -39.53 -8.30
N GLU A 664 0.22 -39.03 -7.39
CA GLU A 664 0.16 -37.65 -6.93
C GLU A 664 1.36 -36.86 -7.42
N GLY A 665 1.21 -35.56 -7.63
CA GLY A 665 2.29 -34.70 -8.08
C GLY A 665 2.10 -33.26 -7.66
N GLN A 666 3.18 -32.50 -7.68
CA GLN A 666 3.21 -31.09 -7.28
C GLN A 666 3.97 -30.26 -8.30
N VAL A 667 3.55 -29.00 -8.42
CA VAL A 667 4.34 -27.95 -9.07
C VAL A 667 4.44 -26.81 -8.07
N PHE A 668 5.65 -26.34 -7.81
CA PHE A 668 5.92 -25.17 -6.98
C PHE A 668 6.18 -23.97 -7.88
N LEU A 669 5.76 -22.79 -7.42
CA LEU A 669 5.91 -21.50 -8.09
C LEU A 669 6.41 -20.49 -7.08
N ASP A 670 7.35 -19.67 -7.52
CA ASP A 670 7.97 -18.67 -6.67
C ASP A 670 8.53 -17.51 -7.52
N ASP A 671 8.73 -16.35 -6.89
CA ASP A 671 9.26 -15.11 -7.47
C ASP A 671 8.58 -14.75 -8.82
N LEU A 672 7.25 -14.76 -8.84
CA LEU A 672 6.46 -14.43 -10.02
C LEU A 672 6.45 -12.91 -10.27
N SER A 673 6.81 -12.50 -11.48
CA SER A 673 6.80 -11.08 -11.87
C SER A 673 6.07 -10.83 -13.18
N TYR A 674 5.30 -9.74 -13.21
CA TYR A 674 4.66 -9.20 -14.42
C TYR A 674 5.33 -7.90 -14.79
N ILE A 675 6.31 -7.99 -15.67
CA ILE A 675 7.27 -6.93 -15.92
C ILE A 675 6.77 -6.06 -17.07
N GLU A 676 6.33 -4.83 -16.79
CA GLU A 676 6.03 -3.84 -17.82
C GLU A 676 7.31 -3.06 -18.18
N TRP A 677 7.68 -3.06 -19.47
CA TRP A 677 8.88 -2.37 -19.94
C TRP A 677 8.61 -0.91 -20.26
N ASP A 678 9.45 0.00 -19.75
CA ASP A 678 9.41 1.42 -20.10
C ASP A 678 9.68 1.61 -21.60
N PRO A 679 8.81 2.33 -22.34
CA PRO A 679 9.07 2.64 -23.74
C PRO A 679 10.33 3.51 -23.96
N ASN A 680 10.80 4.22 -22.94
CA ASN A 680 12.05 4.98 -23.06
C ASN A 680 13.25 4.07 -22.81
N THR A 681 14.29 4.25 -23.64
CA THR A 681 15.52 3.48 -23.52
C THR A 681 16.66 4.35 -23.00
N VAL A 682 17.55 3.74 -22.23
CA VAL A 682 18.74 4.38 -21.65
C VAL A 682 19.96 3.94 -22.44
N ALA A 683 20.59 4.87 -23.16
CA ALA A 683 21.83 4.59 -23.87
C ALA A 683 23.02 4.62 -22.90
N VAL A 684 23.69 3.49 -22.70
CA VAL A 684 24.78 3.34 -21.73
C VAL A 684 26.10 2.98 -22.41
N ASN A 685 27.20 3.40 -21.79
CA ASN A 685 28.57 3.04 -22.16
C ASN A 685 29.45 3.14 -20.89
N SER A 686 30.76 3.33 -21.05
CA SER A 686 31.68 3.44 -19.90
C SER A 686 31.46 4.67 -19.01
N GLN A 687 30.61 5.61 -19.42
CA GLN A 687 30.12 6.70 -18.58
C GLN A 687 28.78 6.33 -17.96
N ALA A 688 28.65 6.55 -16.65
CA ALA A 688 27.41 6.34 -15.93
C ALA A 688 26.34 7.33 -16.40
N VAL A 689 25.13 6.80 -16.58
CA VAL A 689 23.92 7.57 -16.84
C VAL A 689 23.08 7.54 -15.57
N SER A 690 22.87 8.71 -14.97
CA SER A 690 22.01 8.86 -13.81
C SER A 690 20.54 8.67 -14.17
N LEU A 691 19.81 8.05 -13.27
CA LEU A 691 18.36 7.88 -13.30
C LEU A 691 17.75 8.71 -12.18
N ALA A 692 16.47 9.07 -12.34
CA ALA A 692 15.74 9.66 -11.24
C ALA A 692 15.48 8.59 -10.17
N THR A 693 15.93 8.84 -8.95
CA THR A 693 15.93 7.92 -7.80
C THR A 693 15.47 8.66 -6.53
N PRO A 694 14.81 8.03 -5.54
CA PRO A 694 14.44 6.62 -5.48
C PRO A 694 13.34 6.23 -6.49
N ASN A 695 13.30 4.94 -6.84
CA ASN A 695 12.39 4.37 -7.84
C ASN A 695 12.19 2.86 -7.60
N ALA A 696 11.21 2.28 -8.31
CA ALA A 696 10.85 0.86 -8.26
C ALA A 696 11.34 0.08 -9.49
N TRP A 697 12.42 0.49 -10.17
CA TRP A 697 12.90 -0.32 -11.29
C TRP A 697 13.47 -1.65 -10.77
N ASP A 698 12.74 -2.74 -11.01
CA ASP A 698 13.09 -4.10 -10.54
C ASP A 698 13.86 -4.90 -11.58
N PHE A 699 13.80 -4.48 -12.85
CA PHE A 699 14.42 -5.22 -13.94
C PHE A 699 15.13 -4.32 -14.94
N VAL A 700 16.19 -4.87 -15.53
CA VAL A 700 16.86 -4.28 -16.69
C VAL A 700 17.09 -5.34 -17.76
N ARG A 701 17.00 -4.94 -19.03
CA ARG A 701 17.57 -5.70 -20.13
C ARG A 701 18.25 -4.77 -21.12
N CYS A 702 19.40 -5.17 -21.62
CA CYS A 702 20.19 -4.34 -22.52
C CYS A 702 20.38 -5.01 -23.87
N SER A 703 20.34 -4.19 -24.92
CA SER A 703 20.65 -4.55 -26.29
C SER A 703 22.05 -4.08 -26.66
N ALA A 704 22.90 -4.99 -27.16
CA ALA A 704 24.28 -4.70 -27.53
C ALA A 704 24.80 -5.70 -28.60
N GLY A 705 26.05 -5.54 -29.04
CA GLY A 705 26.71 -6.54 -29.88
C GLY A 705 26.93 -7.85 -29.12
N ASN A 706 26.76 -8.99 -29.80
CA ASN A 706 26.95 -10.31 -29.18
C ASN A 706 28.35 -10.45 -28.55
N GLY A 707 28.41 -11.04 -27.35
CA GLY A 707 29.64 -11.21 -26.59
C GLY A 707 29.47 -10.83 -25.12
N PRO A 708 30.58 -10.74 -24.36
CA PRO A 708 30.53 -10.33 -22.96
C PRO A 708 30.19 -8.84 -22.84
N LEU A 709 29.33 -8.52 -21.87
CA LEU A 709 28.99 -7.16 -21.46
C LEU A 709 29.13 -7.07 -19.94
N SER A 710 29.97 -6.18 -19.46
CA SER A 710 29.95 -5.81 -18.03
C SER A 710 28.91 -4.71 -17.88
N LEU A 711 27.89 -4.93 -17.05
CA LEU A 711 26.88 -3.94 -16.70
C LEU A 711 27.10 -3.57 -15.24
N ASN A 712 27.30 -2.29 -14.97
CA ASN A 712 27.38 -1.77 -13.61
C ASN A 712 26.06 -1.07 -13.28
N LEU A 713 25.41 -1.54 -12.22
CA LEU A 713 24.19 -1.00 -11.66
C LEU A 713 24.61 -0.26 -10.39
N THR A 714 24.34 1.05 -10.32
CA THR A 714 24.59 1.82 -9.10
C THR A 714 23.30 1.87 -8.31
N HIS A 715 23.31 1.25 -7.14
CA HIS A 715 22.23 1.25 -6.17
C HIS A 715 22.52 2.33 -5.14
N ARG A 716 21.57 3.25 -4.94
CA ARG A 716 21.69 4.29 -3.92
C ARG A 716 20.84 3.91 -2.72
N VAL A 717 21.50 3.73 -1.59
CA VAL A 717 20.91 3.52 -0.26
C VAL A 717 20.54 4.90 0.29
N TYR A 718 19.36 4.99 0.93
CA TYR A 718 18.87 6.19 1.60
C TYR A 718 18.72 5.92 3.10
N GLU A 719 19.12 6.88 3.91
CA GLU A 719 19.08 6.82 5.38
C GLU A 719 18.67 8.20 5.92
N SER A 720 17.93 8.23 7.02
CA SER A 720 17.66 9.48 7.72
C SER A 720 18.95 10.12 8.28
N ASN A 721 18.91 11.43 8.49
CA ASN A 721 20.08 12.25 8.80
C ASN A 721 20.65 12.10 10.22
#